data_AF-A0A368GLN3-F1
#
_entry.id   AF-A0A368GLN3-F1
#
_cell.length_a   1.000
_cell.length_b   1.000
_cell.length_c   1.000
_cell.angle_alpha   90.00
_cell.angle_beta   90.00
_cell.angle_gamma   90.00
#
_symmetry.space_group_name_H-M   'P 1'
#
loop_
_entity.id
_entity.type
_entity.pdbx_description
1 polymer ?
#
loop_
_entity_poly.entity_id
_entity_poly.type
_entity_poly.pdbx_seq_one_letter_code
_entity_poly.pdbx_strand_id
1 'polypeptide(L)'
;MDLVVETHCINTYMKDNGLVTNAFNSEEFARLLLLAPYVPFRSLFIDYQGAHVEGPFISPEKKGCHPKQHIRGFGFDPVKAIEKVYGSTENIAIVTIAPELEGSDAAIKYLSEHGVLVSLGHSTAGLIAGERGVAAGARSITHLFNAMQSYHHRDPCLIGLLTSKMLGNRTMYYGIISDGIHTHDSALRLAHRTNPEGLIVITDAIAALGMGDGVHKLGDCVVNVRGLHAILEGTNTTAGSVASMPYCVRHLAKAARCPLEDALICATEKPATLLGLDRKGVISIGSDADLVLINENVDVLATYIAGKLVYANEQPTRAVLTLSKSMFNAGCFSLPYAWKLGGLWVSFCLSFVIAGFNWYGNHILVRASQHLAKKSERSALDYGHFAKKVCDYSDIRFLRNNSKAVMYVVNVTILFYQLGMCSVAILFISDNMVNLLGDYIGGDQHAKTVIMATIALIFIMGTNMFTEMRVVSAFALVSSVFFIIGATVIMQFTIRQPNQWRSLPASTNFTGTIMMIGMSMYSFEGQTMILPVENKLETPEAFLAPNGVLPTTMIICTCFMTALGFYGYTGFGDKIAPTITTNVPKEGLYSTINVFLMLQSMLGHSIAMYVVFDMFFNGFRRKFTARFPNCPKFFVDKGFRFFWVMVTYLMAVLIPKLEIMIPLVGVTSGTLCALVYPPIFEMITFWTDWKGLLTYRERMCKIALNCFVICVGFFAIGAGLYANGLAIYQSFSRHKGRRRSCSETGTASLVSDNLLHTKSYCQVNHPFERIPDDDLETQDVVTRPLMAFWKGTKQFGNNAFDWMISTIELKQEISFQKFVYVDQIRSWCVQEQLKNGKLIFLELLIFKKFQSLMFTK
;
A
#
# COMPACT_ATOMS: atom_id res chain seq x y z
N MET A 1 9.69 -11.44 17.34
CA MET A 1 9.86 -12.76 17.97
C MET A 1 11.34 -13.12 17.99
N ASP A 2 12.11 -12.77 16.96
CA ASP A 2 13.57 -12.82 17.06
C ASP A 2 14.13 -11.52 17.65
N LEU A 3 14.50 -11.55 18.93
CA LEU A 3 15.12 -10.43 19.65
C LEU A 3 16.56 -10.17 19.18
N VAL A 4 17.19 -11.19 18.61
CA VAL A 4 18.57 -11.23 18.14
C VAL A 4 18.57 -11.87 16.74
N VAL A 5 19.24 -11.24 15.77
CA VAL A 5 19.28 -11.75 14.39
C VAL A 5 20.52 -12.63 14.22
N GLU A 6 20.34 -13.83 13.69
CA GLU A 6 21.45 -14.68 13.28
C GLU A 6 22.20 -14.04 12.10
N THR A 7 23.54 -14.04 12.19
CA THR A 7 24.41 -13.39 11.20
C THR A 7 24.25 -13.95 9.78
N HIS A 8 23.79 -15.20 9.63
CA HIS A 8 23.50 -15.82 8.32
C HIS A 8 22.35 -15.11 7.58
N CYS A 9 21.31 -14.67 8.30
CA CYS A 9 20.15 -13.96 7.75
C CYS A 9 20.51 -12.54 7.28
N ILE A 10 21.37 -11.83 8.03
CA ILE A 10 21.87 -10.49 7.65
C ILE A 10 22.72 -10.57 6.37
N ASN A 11 23.56 -11.59 6.27
CA ASN A 11 24.46 -11.79 5.12
C ASN A 11 23.68 -11.97 3.81
N THR A 12 22.56 -12.71 3.87
CA THR A 12 21.69 -12.95 2.71
C THR A 12 20.95 -11.68 2.28
N TYR A 13 20.32 -10.97 3.23
CA TYR A 13 19.59 -9.72 2.97
C TYR A 13 20.45 -8.61 2.35
N MET A 14 21.70 -8.46 2.81
CA MET A 14 22.62 -7.44 2.28
C MET A 14 23.11 -7.75 0.86
N LYS A 15 23.33 -9.04 0.54
CA LYS A 15 23.73 -9.48 -0.81
C LYS A 15 22.59 -9.29 -1.81
N ASP A 16 21.36 -9.62 -1.43
CA ASP A 16 20.16 -9.51 -2.29
C ASP A 16 19.79 -8.05 -2.62
N ASN A 17 20.15 -7.11 -1.73
CA ASN A 17 19.99 -5.68 -1.96
C ASN A 17 21.22 -5.02 -2.63
N GLY A 18 22.21 -5.81 -3.05
CA GLY A 18 23.39 -5.34 -3.76
C GLY A 18 24.31 -4.47 -2.90
N LEU A 19 24.26 -4.63 -1.58
CA LEU A 19 25.07 -3.84 -0.64
C LEU A 19 26.46 -4.45 -0.42
N VAL A 20 26.65 -5.76 -0.66
CA VAL A 20 27.97 -6.41 -0.56
C VAL A 20 28.12 -7.60 -1.51
N THR A 21 29.35 -7.90 -1.96
CA THR A 21 29.62 -8.78 -3.11
C THR A 21 30.24 -10.15 -2.85
N ASN A 22 30.80 -10.50 -1.66
CA ASN A 22 31.45 -11.80 -1.43
C ASN A 22 31.43 -12.24 0.07
N ALA A 23 31.70 -13.54 0.33
CA ALA A 23 31.91 -14.10 1.67
C ALA A 23 33.09 -13.43 2.40
N PHE A 24 32.85 -13.04 3.66
CA PHE A 24 33.66 -12.07 4.38
C PHE A 24 34.96 -12.60 5.01
N ASN A 25 36.02 -11.80 4.96
CA ASN A 25 37.23 -11.95 5.78
C ASN A 25 37.08 -11.27 7.17
N SER A 26 38.07 -11.37 8.07
CA SER A 26 38.00 -10.79 9.43
C SER A 26 37.93 -9.26 9.49
N GLU A 27 38.42 -8.55 8.48
CA GLU A 27 38.28 -7.08 8.33
C GLU A 27 36.88 -6.68 7.86
N GLU A 28 36.22 -7.58 7.13
CA GLU A 28 34.90 -7.41 6.54
C GLU A 28 33.77 -7.81 7.50
N PHE A 29 34.01 -8.77 8.41
CA PHE A 29 33.13 -9.09 9.55
C PHE A 29 33.03 -7.90 10.52
N ALA A 30 34.15 -7.22 10.79
CA ALA A 30 34.17 -5.96 11.51
C ALA A 30 33.37 -4.85 10.80
N ARG A 31 33.39 -4.81 9.45
CA ARG A 31 32.52 -3.89 8.67
C ARG A 31 31.04 -4.25 8.77
N LEU A 32 30.66 -5.53 8.86
CA LEU A 32 29.27 -5.96 9.03
C LEU A 32 28.72 -5.57 10.42
N LEU A 33 29.54 -5.71 11.46
CA LEU A 33 29.25 -5.24 12.82
C LEU A 33 29.20 -3.70 12.90
N LEU A 34 30.03 -2.99 12.13
CA LEU A 34 29.97 -1.53 11.97
C LEU A 34 28.77 -1.06 11.14
N LEU A 35 28.23 -1.90 10.24
CA LEU A 35 27.05 -1.61 9.42
C LEU A 35 25.74 -1.94 10.13
N ALA A 36 25.74 -2.76 11.19
CA ALA A 36 24.54 -3.03 12.00
C ALA A 36 23.81 -1.75 12.48
N PRO A 37 24.51 -0.66 12.88
CA PRO A 37 23.87 0.63 13.14
C PRO A 37 23.68 1.54 11.89
N TYR A 38 24.33 1.26 10.75
CA TYR A 38 24.37 2.14 9.57
C TYR A 38 23.61 1.66 8.32
N VAL A 39 23.13 0.41 8.28
CA VAL A 39 22.01 0.09 7.41
C VAL A 39 20.80 0.80 8.00
N PRO A 40 20.12 1.68 7.26
CA PRO A 40 18.96 2.37 7.78
C PRO A 40 17.79 1.38 7.89
N PHE A 41 17.81 0.46 8.87
CA PHE A 41 16.63 -0.18 9.44
C PHE A 41 15.86 0.82 10.32
N ARG A 42 15.75 2.06 9.85
CA ARG A 42 14.75 3.04 10.30
C ARG A 42 13.48 2.85 9.47
N SER A 43 12.98 1.62 9.38
CA SER A 43 11.53 1.44 9.49
C SER A 43 11.23 1.69 10.96
N LEU A 44 10.43 2.72 11.25
CA LEU A 44 10.26 3.42 12.53
C LEU A 44 9.89 2.56 13.79
N PHE A 45 9.98 1.23 13.75
CA PHE A 45 9.31 0.32 14.68
C PHE A 45 10.06 -0.98 15.04
N ILE A 46 11.32 -1.22 14.69
CA ILE A 46 11.99 -2.49 15.11
C ILE A 46 13.31 -2.18 15.81
N ASP A 47 13.43 -2.58 17.07
CA ASP A 47 14.60 -2.39 17.93
C ASP A 47 15.32 -3.73 18.11
N TYR A 48 16.40 -3.93 17.35
CA TYR A 48 17.22 -5.15 17.42
C TYR A 48 18.22 -5.03 18.58
N GLN A 49 18.28 -6.05 19.44
CA GLN A 49 19.10 -6.00 20.67
C GLN A 49 20.56 -6.43 20.46
N GLY A 50 20.90 -6.92 19.26
CA GLY A 50 22.26 -7.30 18.87
C GLY A 50 22.27 -8.49 17.90
N ALA A 51 23.47 -8.96 17.54
CA ALA A 51 23.67 -10.13 16.69
C ALA A 51 23.98 -11.39 17.49
N HIS A 52 23.53 -12.54 16.98
CA HIS A 52 24.01 -13.86 17.39
C HIS A 52 25.07 -14.29 16.37
N VAL A 53 26.29 -14.44 16.87
CA VAL A 53 27.46 -14.80 16.10
C VAL A 53 27.80 -16.27 16.33
N GLU A 54 27.55 -17.10 15.32
CA GLU A 54 27.89 -18.52 15.34
C GLU A 54 29.24 -18.74 14.64
N GLY A 55 30.28 -19.04 15.41
CA GLY A 55 31.65 -19.08 14.92
C GLY A 55 32.36 -17.72 14.91
N PRO A 56 33.67 -17.66 14.60
CA PRO A 56 34.46 -18.73 14.01
C PRO A 56 35.03 -19.74 15.02
N PHE A 57 34.86 -19.51 16.33
CA PHE A 57 35.42 -20.32 17.42
C PHE A 57 34.61 -21.58 17.73
N ILE A 58 34.43 -22.41 16.70
CA ILE A 58 33.64 -23.64 16.73
C ILE A 58 34.47 -24.85 16.28
N SER A 59 34.02 -26.06 16.62
CA SER A 59 34.73 -27.29 16.28
C SER A 59 34.70 -27.55 14.76
N PRO A 60 35.86 -27.77 14.10
CA PRO A 60 35.90 -28.12 12.68
C PRO A 60 35.14 -29.40 12.33
N GLU A 61 35.00 -30.33 13.28
CA GLU A 61 34.25 -31.59 13.12
C GLU A 61 32.74 -31.38 13.17
N LYS A 62 32.30 -30.29 13.80
CA LYS A 62 30.90 -29.92 13.95
C LYS A 62 30.61 -28.57 13.28
N LYS A 63 31.22 -28.33 12.13
CA LYS A 63 31.11 -27.08 11.36
C LYS A 63 29.70 -26.72 10.87
N GLY A 64 28.76 -27.66 10.82
CA GLY A 64 27.47 -27.45 10.15
C GLY A 64 27.64 -26.93 8.72
N CYS A 65 26.95 -25.84 8.39
CA CYS A 65 27.03 -25.16 7.10
C CYS A 65 28.16 -24.12 7.01
N HIS A 66 28.97 -23.94 8.05
CA HIS A 66 30.07 -22.98 8.03
C HIS A 66 31.20 -23.45 7.10
N PRO A 67 31.73 -22.57 6.22
CA PRO A 67 32.89 -22.92 5.41
C PRO A 67 34.11 -23.16 6.29
N LYS A 68 34.76 -24.32 6.11
CA LYS A 68 35.88 -24.77 6.96
C LYS A 68 37.01 -23.76 7.04
N GLN A 69 37.26 -23.00 5.97
CA GLN A 69 38.30 -21.98 5.89
C GLN A 69 38.09 -20.76 6.81
N HIS A 70 36.86 -20.55 7.31
CA HIS A 70 36.54 -19.44 8.21
C HIS A 70 36.53 -19.85 9.68
N ILE A 71 36.61 -21.14 9.99
CA ILE A 71 36.68 -21.65 11.36
C ILE A 71 38.09 -21.44 11.91
N ARG A 72 38.19 -20.91 13.14
CA ARG A 72 39.45 -20.51 13.76
C ARG A 72 39.50 -20.94 15.23
N GLY A 73 40.70 -21.30 15.69
CA GLY A 73 40.99 -21.41 17.12
C GLY A 73 41.38 -20.06 17.73
N PHE A 74 41.51 -20.03 19.05
CA PHE A 74 41.92 -18.83 19.80
C PHE A 74 43.42 -18.52 19.71
N GLY A 75 44.27 -19.51 19.38
CA GLY A 75 45.72 -19.34 19.37
C GLY A 75 46.29 -19.09 20.78
N PHE A 76 47.43 -18.40 20.86
CA PHE A 76 48.11 -18.13 22.15
C PHE A 76 47.41 -17.09 23.04
N ASP A 77 46.59 -16.21 22.46
CA ASP A 77 45.96 -15.09 23.17
C ASP A 77 44.48 -14.98 22.74
N PRO A 78 43.55 -15.63 23.49
CA PRO A 78 42.14 -15.67 23.14
C PRO A 78 41.47 -14.30 23.08
N VAL A 79 41.90 -13.36 23.91
CA VAL A 79 41.35 -11.99 23.95
C VAL A 79 41.70 -11.25 22.67
N LYS A 80 42.97 -11.26 22.28
CA LYS A 80 43.39 -10.65 21.00
C LYS A 80 42.76 -11.32 19.80
N ALA A 81 42.51 -12.63 19.85
CA ALA A 81 41.81 -13.32 18.78
C ALA A 81 40.37 -12.81 18.62
N ILE A 82 39.66 -12.61 19.73
CA ILE A 82 38.29 -12.04 19.75
C ILE A 82 38.31 -10.61 19.21
N GLU A 83 39.18 -9.74 19.74
CA GLU A 83 39.30 -8.34 19.31
C GLU A 83 39.65 -8.24 17.82
N LYS A 84 40.51 -9.11 17.32
CA LYS A 84 40.89 -9.15 15.90
C LYS A 84 39.76 -9.61 14.98
N VAL A 85 38.91 -10.53 15.45
CA VAL A 85 37.83 -11.10 14.63
C VAL A 85 36.59 -10.20 14.64
N TYR A 86 36.20 -9.71 15.82
CA TYR A 86 34.96 -8.95 16.00
C TYR A 86 35.19 -7.43 15.98
N GLY A 87 36.40 -6.95 16.29
CA GLY A 87 36.62 -5.52 16.50
C GLY A 87 35.93 -5.08 17.78
N SER A 88 34.83 -4.33 17.64
CA SER A 88 33.97 -3.95 18.77
C SER A 88 32.91 -5.03 19.03
N THR A 89 32.74 -5.39 20.31
CA THR A 89 31.71 -6.34 20.76
C THR A 89 30.38 -5.67 21.09
N GLU A 90 30.25 -4.35 20.98
CA GLU A 90 29.06 -3.58 21.38
C GLU A 90 27.77 -4.03 20.67
N ASN A 91 27.87 -4.56 19.45
CA ASN A 91 26.73 -4.99 18.64
C ASN A 91 26.47 -6.51 18.71
N ILE A 92 27.20 -7.23 19.57
CA ILE A 92 27.10 -8.69 19.70
C ILE A 92 26.35 -9.02 20.99
N ALA A 93 25.17 -9.62 20.84
CA ALA A 93 24.38 -10.08 21.99
C ALA A 93 24.80 -11.49 22.43
N ILE A 94 25.05 -12.39 21.47
CA ILE A 94 25.34 -13.80 21.74
C ILE A 94 26.51 -14.28 20.87
N VAL A 95 27.44 -15.04 21.46
CA VAL A 95 28.51 -15.75 20.73
C VAL A 95 28.43 -17.24 21.00
N THR A 96 28.43 -18.05 19.95
CA THR A 96 28.57 -19.52 20.06
C THR A 96 30.04 -19.91 20.10
N ILE A 97 30.46 -20.65 21.15
CA ILE A 97 31.82 -21.15 21.35
C ILE A 97 31.81 -22.66 21.58
N ALA A 98 32.77 -23.36 20.98
CA ALA A 98 33.09 -24.75 21.29
C ALA A 98 34.01 -24.82 22.53
N PRO A 99 33.54 -25.33 23.70
CA PRO A 99 34.29 -25.25 24.95
C PRO A 99 35.53 -26.17 25.01
N GLU A 100 35.66 -27.14 24.12
CA GLU A 100 36.84 -28.00 24.01
C GLU A 100 38.05 -27.31 23.38
N LEU A 101 37.87 -26.15 22.73
CA LEU A 101 38.97 -25.43 22.10
C LEU A 101 39.94 -24.88 23.15
N GLU A 102 41.24 -24.98 22.88
CA GLU A 102 42.27 -24.43 23.75
C GLU A 102 42.11 -22.89 23.87
N GLY A 103 42.07 -22.40 25.11
CA GLY A 103 41.83 -20.98 25.42
C GLY A 103 40.36 -20.58 25.52
N SER A 104 39.40 -21.51 25.35
CA SER A 104 37.96 -21.24 25.45
C SER A 104 37.57 -20.64 26.81
N ASP A 105 38.07 -21.15 27.92
CA ASP A 105 37.72 -20.67 29.27
C ASP A 105 38.03 -19.17 29.44
N ALA A 106 39.20 -18.72 28.96
CA ALA A 106 39.60 -17.31 29.02
C ALA A 106 38.77 -16.43 28.07
N ALA A 107 38.44 -16.94 26.88
CA ALA A 107 37.57 -16.27 25.91
C ALA A 107 36.14 -16.10 26.45
N ILE A 108 35.56 -17.16 27.04
CA ILE A 108 34.22 -17.14 27.62
C ILE A 108 34.15 -16.12 28.76
N LYS A 109 35.17 -16.12 29.63
CA LYS A 109 35.26 -15.18 30.74
C LYS A 109 35.34 -13.73 30.25
N TYR A 110 36.22 -13.45 29.28
CA TYR A 110 36.35 -12.12 28.70
C TYR A 110 35.03 -11.62 28.09
N LEU A 111 34.36 -12.43 27.26
CA LEU A 111 33.09 -12.05 26.63
C LEU A 111 31.99 -11.79 27.66
N SER A 112 31.89 -12.66 28.68
CA SER A 112 30.90 -12.52 29.75
C SER A 112 31.11 -11.24 30.56
N GLU A 113 32.36 -10.88 30.86
CA GLU A 113 32.71 -9.63 31.57
C GLU A 113 32.41 -8.37 30.74
N HIS A 114 32.35 -8.49 29.41
CA HIS A 114 31.98 -7.41 28.48
C HIS A 114 30.50 -7.42 28.10
N GLY A 115 29.66 -8.14 28.86
CA GLY A 115 28.21 -8.16 28.67
C GLY A 115 27.72 -8.98 27.48
N VAL A 116 28.59 -9.77 26.83
CA VAL A 116 28.22 -10.66 25.72
C VAL A 116 27.80 -12.02 26.28
N LEU A 117 26.62 -12.50 25.90
CA LEU A 117 26.14 -13.82 26.29
C LEU A 117 26.92 -14.90 25.55
N VAL A 118 27.50 -15.83 26.28
CA VAL A 118 28.18 -16.98 25.67
C VAL A 118 27.28 -18.21 25.67
N SER A 119 27.12 -18.78 24.47
CA SER A 119 26.38 -20.00 24.21
C SER A 119 27.33 -21.11 23.76
N LEU A 120 27.16 -22.33 24.27
CA LEU A 120 27.99 -23.48 23.94
C LEU A 120 27.36 -24.25 22.77
N GLY A 121 28.13 -24.52 21.71
CA GLY A 121 27.59 -25.22 20.54
C GLY A 121 28.63 -25.50 19.47
N HIS A 122 28.24 -26.18 18.39
CA HIS A 122 29.16 -26.63 17.33
C HIS A 122 30.40 -27.34 17.88
N SER A 123 30.17 -28.34 18.73
CA SER A 123 31.18 -28.85 19.66
C SER A 123 31.18 -30.36 19.76
N THR A 124 32.37 -30.95 19.92
CA THR A 124 32.59 -32.36 20.27
C THR A 124 32.85 -32.57 21.76
N ALA A 125 32.66 -31.55 22.58
CA ALA A 125 32.96 -31.56 24.00
C ALA A 125 32.14 -32.60 24.80
N GLY A 126 32.85 -33.28 25.69
CA GLY A 126 32.26 -34.01 26.81
C GLY A 126 31.70 -33.08 27.89
N LEU A 127 30.99 -33.66 28.86
CA LEU A 127 30.32 -32.90 29.93
C LEU A 127 31.31 -32.01 30.70
N ILE A 128 32.50 -32.54 31.04
CA ILE A 128 33.52 -31.82 31.85
C ILE A 128 33.94 -30.51 31.17
N ALA A 129 34.17 -30.51 29.86
CA ALA A 129 34.53 -29.30 29.13
C ALA A 129 33.35 -28.31 29.10
N GLY A 130 32.12 -28.79 28.94
CA GLY A 130 30.92 -27.97 29.07
C GLY A 130 30.79 -27.31 30.45
N GLU A 131 31.02 -28.06 31.53
CA GLU A 131 30.96 -27.55 32.90
C GLU A 131 32.03 -26.49 33.18
N ARG A 132 33.24 -26.65 32.61
CA ARG A 132 34.27 -25.59 32.64
C ARG A 132 33.80 -24.33 31.93
N GLY A 133 33.20 -24.47 30.74
CA GLY A 133 32.65 -23.33 30.02
C GLY A 133 31.55 -22.60 30.81
N VAL A 134 30.66 -23.33 31.47
CA VAL A 134 29.65 -22.76 32.37
C VAL A 134 30.28 -22.07 33.58
N ALA A 135 31.31 -22.68 34.18
CA ALA A 135 32.06 -22.06 35.27
C ALA A 135 32.78 -20.77 34.83
N ALA A 136 33.22 -20.70 33.58
CA ALA A 136 33.83 -19.52 32.97
C ALA A 136 32.83 -18.41 32.60
N GLY A 137 31.53 -18.70 32.57
CA GLY A 137 30.48 -17.69 32.34
C GLY A 137 29.44 -18.03 31.28
N ALA A 138 29.56 -19.17 30.58
CA ALA A 138 28.56 -19.57 29.60
C ALA A 138 27.19 -19.87 30.24
N ARG A 139 26.11 -19.45 29.58
CA ARG A 139 24.74 -19.49 30.13
C ARG A 139 23.71 -20.17 29.22
N SER A 140 24.09 -20.48 27.97
CA SER A 140 23.18 -21.04 26.96
C SER A 140 23.83 -22.17 26.16
N ILE A 141 23.03 -23.01 25.50
CA ILE A 141 23.44 -23.99 24.49
C ILE A 141 22.83 -23.58 23.15
N THR A 142 23.65 -23.54 22.10
CA THR A 142 23.21 -23.23 20.74
C THR A 142 22.65 -24.49 20.09
N HIS A 143 21.40 -24.40 19.63
CA HIS A 143 20.70 -25.41 18.84
C HIS A 143 20.86 -26.84 19.39
N LEU A 144 20.29 -27.11 20.57
CA LEU A 144 20.38 -28.41 21.25
C LEU A 144 20.12 -29.58 20.27
N PHE A 145 20.97 -30.60 20.31
CA PHE A 145 21.04 -31.77 19.41
C PHE A 145 21.67 -31.53 18.03
N ASN A 146 21.83 -30.29 17.58
CA ASN A 146 22.38 -29.98 16.25
C ASN A 146 23.86 -29.63 16.34
N ALA A 147 24.63 -30.07 15.33
CA ALA A 147 26.07 -29.85 15.25
C ALA A 147 26.81 -30.08 16.59
N MET A 148 26.45 -31.11 17.34
CA MET A 148 27.12 -31.44 18.60
C MET A 148 27.31 -32.95 18.76
N GLN A 149 28.04 -33.37 19.78
CA GLN A 149 28.22 -34.79 20.10
C GLN A 149 26.91 -35.42 20.58
N SER A 150 26.63 -36.65 20.13
CA SER A 150 25.44 -37.40 20.55
C SER A 150 25.51 -37.78 22.02
N TYR A 151 24.36 -37.76 22.70
CA TYR A 151 24.24 -38.16 24.10
C TYR A 151 24.73 -39.61 24.31
N HIS A 152 25.60 -39.82 25.30
CA HIS A 152 26.02 -41.14 25.73
C HIS A 152 25.89 -41.29 27.26
N HIS A 153 25.46 -42.46 27.74
CA HIS A 153 25.16 -42.66 29.17
C HIS A 153 26.38 -42.52 30.11
N ARG A 154 27.62 -42.69 29.60
CA ARG A 154 28.87 -42.51 30.38
C ARG A 154 29.41 -41.08 30.34
N ASP A 155 29.21 -40.41 29.21
CA ASP A 155 29.55 -39.01 29.02
C ASP A 155 28.39 -38.38 28.24
N PRO A 156 27.48 -37.68 28.91
CA PRO A 156 26.29 -37.11 28.28
C PRO A 156 26.61 -35.88 27.42
N CYS A 157 27.88 -35.48 27.31
CA CYS A 157 28.35 -34.34 26.53
C CYS A 157 27.64 -33.04 26.95
N LEU A 158 27.52 -32.06 26.03
CA LEU A 158 26.83 -30.80 26.31
C LEU A 158 25.35 -30.98 26.67
N ILE A 159 24.69 -32.05 26.20
CA ILE A 159 23.29 -32.34 26.55
C ILE A 159 23.16 -32.62 28.06
N GLY A 160 24.18 -33.21 28.68
CA GLY A 160 24.22 -33.45 30.12
C GLY A 160 24.25 -32.18 30.98
N LEU A 161 24.60 -31.03 30.39
CA LEU A 161 24.56 -29.75 31.11
C LEU A 161 23.15 -29.41 31.58
N LEU A 162 22.09 -29.84 30.88
CA LEU A 162 20.70 -29.60 31.28
C LEU A 162 20.37 -30.11 32.69
N THR A 163 21.15 -31.06 33.21
CA THR A 163 20.97 -31.66 34.53
C THR A 163 22.26 -31.66 35.37
N SER A 164 23.26 -30.86 34.98
CA SER A 164 24.54 -30.85 35.70
C SER A 164 24.37 -30.27 37.10
N LYS A 165 24.96 -30.93 38.09
CA LYS A 165 25.01 -30.44 39.48
C LYS A 165 25.84 -29.15 39.63
N MET A 166 26.75 -28.89 38.68
CA MET A 166 27.61 -27.71 38.68
C MET A 166 26.85 -26.41 38.42
N LEU A 167 25.60 -26.49 37.93
CA LEU A 167 24.74 -25.33 37.76
C LEU A 167 24.25 -24.74 39.09
N GLY A 168 24.18 -25.55 40.16
CA GLY A 168 23.55 -25.14 41.41
C GLY A 168 22.10 -24.71 41.20
N ASN A 169 21.77 -23.47 41.56
CA ASN A 169 20.44 -22.88 41.34
C ASN A 169 20.31 -22.11 40.01
N ARG A 170 21.31 -22.16 39.13
CA ARG A 170 21.29 -21.45 37.86
C ARG A 170 20.54 -22.26 36.81
N THR A 171 19.68 -21.60 36.04
CA THR A 171 19.04 -22.20 34.86
C THR A 171 20.00 -22.17 33.69
N MET A 172 20.26 -23.34 33.08
CA MET A 172 20.96 -23.42 31.80
C MET A 172 19.94 -23.21 30.67
N TYR A 173 20.11 -22.18 29.86
CA TYR A 173 19.23 -21.96 28.71
C TYR A 173 19.69 -22.76 27.49
N TYR A 174 18.78 -23.02 26.56
CA TYR A 174 19.14 -23.69 25.31
C TYR A 174 18.12 -23.37 24.22
N GLY A 175 18.64 -23.07 23.02
CA GLY A 175 17.81 -22.93 21.82
C GLY A 175 17.47 -24.30 21.26
N ILE A 176 16.21 -24.54 20.91
CA ILE A 176 15.76 -25.76 20.23
C ILE A 176 14.94 -25.42 18.99
N ILE A 177 15.27 -26.06 17.86
CA ILE A 177 14.55 -25.89 16.59
C ILE A 177 13.40 -26.89 16.56
N SER A 178 12.18 -26.40 16.76
CA SER A 178 10.96 -27.22 16.88
C SER A 178 10.18 -27.32 15.57
N ASP A 179 10.85 -27.54 14.45
CA ASP A 179 10.21 -27.68 13.12
C ASP A 179 9.86 -29.12 12.73
N GLY A 180 10.24 -30.11 13.56
CA GLY A 180 10.02 -31.54 13.30
C GLY A 180 10.99 -32.16 12.29
N ILE A 181 11.93 -31.38 11.77
CA ILE A 181 12.98 -31.82 10.83
C ILE A 181 14.32 -31.89 11.57
N HIS A 182 14.71 -30.79 12.22
CA HIS A 182 15.96 -30.70 12.98
C HIS A 182 15.89 -31.52 14.27
N THR A 183 14.73 -31.49 14.92
CA THR A 183 14.51 -32.17 16.19
C THR A 183 13.27 -33.03 16.14
N HIS A 184 13.46 -34.34 16.37
CA HIS A 184 12.35 -35.29 16.48
C HIS A 184 11.48 -35.01 17.73
N ASP A 185 10.17 -35.21 17.63
CA ASP A 185 9.19 -34.95 18.72
C ASP A 185 9.57 -35.55 20.07
N SER A 186 10.13 -36.77 20.06
CA SER A 186 10.59 -37.42 21.29
C SER A 186 11.78 -36.71 21.94
N ALA A 187 12.68 -36.11 21.15
CA ALA A 187 13.78 -35.31 21.66
C ALA A 187 13.29 -33.94 22.17
N LEU A 188 12.32 -33.31 21.47
CA LEU A 188 11.63 -32.11 21.97
C LEU A 188 10.99 -32.36 23.35
N ARG A 189 10.25 -33.47 23.50
CA ARG A 189 9.67 -33.88 24.79
C ARG A 189 10.72 -34.12 25.86
N LEU A 190 11.83 -34.77 25.51
CA LEU A 190 12.89 -35.07 26.44
C LEU A 190 13.49 -33.78 26.98
N ALA A 191 13.95 -32.88 26.10
CA ALA A 191 14.55 -31.61 26.49
C ALA A 191 13.59 -30.78 27.36
N HIS A 192 12.35 -30.59 26.90
CA HIS A 192 11.33 -29.83 27.63
C HIS A 192 11.06 -30.39 29.04
N ARG A 193 10.98 -31.72 29.20
CA ARG A 193 10.73 -32.33 30.52
C ARG A 193 11.94 -32.28 31.43
N THR A 194 13.14 -32.32 30.86
CA THR A 194 14.39 -32.30 31.62
C THR A 194 14.70 -30.92 32.18
N ASN A 195 14.51 -29.87 31.38
CA ASN A 195 14.75 -28.49 31.78
C ASN A 195 13.73 -27.56 31.09
N PRO A 196 12.49 -27.49 31.59
CA PRO A 196 11.46 -26.65 30.98
C PRO A 196 11.82 -25.17 31.07
N GLU A 197 12.39 -24.72 32.18
CA GLU A 197 12.73 -23.31 32.43
C GLU A 197 13.79 -22.75 31.46
N GLY A 198 14.72 -23.59 31.02
CA GLY A 198 15.78 -23.20 30.09
C GLY A 198 15.40 -23.24 28.61
N LEU A 199 14.25 -23.80 28.23
CA LEU A 199 13.90 -24.02 26.82
C LEU A 199 13.57 -22.72 26.11
N ILE A 200 14.30 -22.42 25.04
CA ILE A 200 14.00 -21.32 24.12
C ILE A 200 13.68 -21.88 22.74
N VAL A 201 12.51 -21.53 22.21
CA VAL A 201 12.14 -21.89 20.83
C VAL A 201 12.85 -20.94 19.88
N ILE A 202 13.55 -21.52 18.90
CA ILE A 202 14.19 -20.79 17.82
C ILE A 202 13.74 -21.34 16.48
N THR A 203 13.88 -20.53 15.44
CA THR A 203 13.69 -20.96 14.05
C THR A 203 15.04 -20.97 13.35
N ASP A 204 15.36 -22.05 12.65
CA ASP A 204 16.46 -22.07 11.67
C ASP A 204 15.95 -21.62 10.30
N ALA A 205 15.12 -20.56 10.32
CA ALA A 205 14.42 -20.07 9.14
C ALA A 205 15.40 -19.30 8.26
N ILE A 206 15.63 -19.79 7.06
CA ILE A 206 16.50 -19.14 6.08
C ILE A 206 15.70 -18.17 5.21
N ALA A 207 16.39 -17.32 4.41
CA ALA A 207 15.72 -16.31 3.59
C ALA A 207 14.69 -16.89 2.58
N ALA A 208 14.77 -18.20 2.31
CA ALA A 208 13.78 -18.94 1.52
C ALA A 208 12.38 -19.03 2.18
N LEU A 209 12.22 -18.63 3.46
CA LEU A 209 10.93 -18.56 4.13
C LEU A 209 9.98 -17.65 3.34
N GLY A 210 8.91 -18.25 2.78
CA GLY A 210 7.92 -17.56 1.95
C GLY A 210 8.22 -17.54 0.45
N MET A 211 9.33 -18.15 -0.01
CA MET A 211 9.71 -18.22 -1.43
C MET A 211 9.16 -19.46 -2.16
N GLY A 212 8.53 -20.40 -1.43
CA GLY A 212 7.97 -21.65 -1.98
C GLY A 212 9.03 -22.76 -2.13
N ASP A 213 8.62 -23.91 -2.68
CA ASP A 213 9.53 -25.02 -2.97
C ASP A 213 10.37 -24.72 -4.23
N GLY A 214 11.65 -25.06 -4.20
CA GLY A 214 12.54 -24.79 -5.32
C GLY A 214 14.03 -24.77 -4.96
N VAL A 215 14.85 -24.50 -5.97
CA VAL A 215 16.28 -24.27 -5.77
C VAL A 215 16.49 -22.77 -5.58
N HIS A 216 16.95 -22.37 -4.40
CA HIS A 216 17.19 -20.99 -4.02
C HIS A 216 18.67 -20.76 -3.74
N LYS A 217 19.16 -19.56 -4.05
CA LYS A 217 20.54 -19.19 -3.76
C LYS A 217 20.58 -18.29 -2.54
N LEU A 218 21.21 -18.77 -1.47
CA LEU A 218 21.38 -18.06 -0.20
C LEU A 218 22.86 -17.72 -0.02
N GLY A 219 23.23 -16.48 -0.36
CA GLY A 219 24.63 -16.06 -0.34
C GLY A 219 25.47 -16.82 -1.38
N ASP A 220 26.42 -17.64 -0.91
CA ASP A 220 27.25 -18.52 -1.75
C ASP A 220 26.75 -19.98 -1.75
N CYS A 221 25.73 -20.29 -0.95
CA CYS A 221 25.14 -21.61 -0.86
C CYS A 221 23.93 -21.70 -1.79
N VAL A 222 23.83 -22.81 -2.54
CA VAL A 222 22.61 -23.16 -3.26
C VAL A 222 21.87 -24.20 -2.42
N VAL A 223 20.61 -23.93 -2.11
CA VAL A 223 19.76 -24.79 -1.30
C VAL A 223 18.55 -25.26 -2.09
N ASN A 224 18.15 -26.51 -1.86
CA ASN A 224 16.93 -27.08 -2.41
C ASN A 224 15.90 -27.16 -1.29
N VAL A 225 14.82 -26.40 -1.42
CA VAL A 225 13.71 -26.35 -0.48
C VAL A 225 12.60 -27.27 -0.97
N ARG A 226 12.19 -28.21 -0.09
CA ARG A 226 11.03 -29.07 -0.30
C ARG A 226 10.19 -29.12 0.97
N GLY A 227 8.98 -28.61 0.91
CA GLY A 227 8.13 -28.44 2.09
C GLY A 227 8.80 -27.50 3.10
N LEU A 228 9.03 -27.98 4.32
CA LEU A 228 9.70 -27.20 5.37
C LEU A 228 11.23 -27.38 5.37
N HIS A 229 11.78 -28.31 4.57
CA HIS A 229 13.19 -28.71 4.66
C HIS A 229 14.03 -28.02 3.58
N ALA A 230 15.14 -27.39 3.98
CA ALA A 230 16.14 -26.86 3.04
C ALA A 230 17.45 -27.64 3.15
N ILE A 231 17.91 -28.20 2.02
CA ILE A 231 19.12 -29.03 1.95
C ILE A 231 20.13 -28.35 1.03
N LEU A 232 21.41 -28.35 1.41
CA LEU A 232 22.48 -27.82 0.57
C LEU A 232 22.66 -28.68 -0.69
N GLU A 233 22.67 -28.04 -1.85
CA GLU A 233 22.74 -28.72 -3.16
C GLU A 233 23.97 -29.64 -3.25
N GLY A 234 23.76 -30.88 -3.69
CA GLY A 234 24.81 -31.89 -3.82
C GLY A 234 25.17 -32.61 -2.51
N THR A 235 24.46 -32.36 -1.41
CA THR A 235 24.69 -33.02 -0.11
C THR A 235 23.39 -33.48 0.55
N ASN A 236 23.51 -34.19 1.68
CA ASN A 236 22.41 -34.48 2.59
C ASN A 236 22.46 -33.57 3.84
N THR A 237 23.21 -32.46 3.79
CA THR A 237 23.37 -31.55 4.93
C THR A 237 22.20 -30.56 4.95
N THR A 238 21.44 -30.54 6.04
CA THR A 238 20.40 -29.54 6.25
C THR A 238 21.02 -28.16 6.34
N ALA A 239 20.58 -27.26 5.46
CA ALA A 239 21.02 -25.86 5.43
C ALA A 239 20.14 -24.95 6.29
N GLY A 240 18.92 -25.41 6.59
CA GLY A 240 17.97 -24.82 7.52
C GLY A 240 16.56 -25.31 7.23
N SER A 241 15.56 -24.56 7.68
CA SER A 241 14.16 -24.80 7.36
C SER A 241 13.45 -23.54 6.88
N VAL A 242 12.22 -23.71 6.42
CA VAL A 242 11.29 -22.60 6.13
C VAL A 242 10.10 -22.63 7.11
N ALA A 243 10.35 -23.10 8.33
CA ALA A 243 9.38 -23.11 9.41
C ALA A 243 9.30 -21.74 10.10
N SER A 244 8.09 -21.17 10.16
CA SER A 244 7.87 -19.89 10.83
C SER A 244 7.81 -20.06 12.36
N MET A 245 8.08 -18.98 13.12
CA MET A 245 7.98 -19.02 14.58
C MET A 245 6.59 -19.49 15.08
N PRO A 246 5.44 -19.02 14.54
CA PRO A 246 4.13 -19.58 14.90
C PRO A 246 4.01 -21.08 14.68
N TYR A 247 4.59 -21.61 13.60
CA TYR A 247 4.64 -23.05 13.35
C TYR A 247 5.46 -23.76 14.43
N CYS A 248 6.66 -23.27 14.73
CA CYS A 248 7.53 -23.85 15.75
C CYS A 248 6.87 -23.86 17.14
N VAL A 249 6.15 -22.80 17.52
CA VAL A 249 5.40 -22.73 18.79
C VAL A 249 4.28 -23.76 18.82
N ARG A 250 3.43 -23.83 17.78
CA ARG A 250 2.37 -24.85 17.68
C ARG A 250 2.94 -26.26 17.75
N HIS A 251 4.03 -26.49 17.02
CA HIS A 251 4.65 -27.79 16.94
C HIS A 251 5.29 -28.19 18.27
N LEU A 252 5.93 -27.27 18.99
CA LEU A 252 6.42 -27.52 20.34
C LEU A 252 5.26 -27.90 21.27
N ALA A 253 4.19 -27.11 21.33
CA ALA A 253 3.04 -27.39 22.20
C ALA A 253 2.49 -28.81 21.95
N LYS A 254 2.33 -29.19 20.68
CA LYS A 254 1.86 -30.53 20.27
C LYS A 254 2.87 -31.64 20.60
N ALA A 255 4.14 -31.46 20.23
CA ALA A 255 5.17 -32.47 20.39
C ALA A 255 5.48 -32.71 21.86
N ALA A 256 5.76 -31.62 22.61
CA ALA A 256 6.07 -31.62 24.04
C ALA A 256 4.87 -31.98 24.91
N ARG A 257 3.64 -31.81 24.39
CA ARG A 257 2.37 -31.93 25.12
C ARG A 257 2.30 -30.96 26.29
N CYS A 258 2.74 -29.72 26.07
CA CYS A 258 2.60 -28.62 27.01
C CYS A 258 1.45 -27.69 26.58
N PRO A 259 0.88 -26.92 27.52
CA PRO A 259 -0.02 -25.81 27.21
C PRO A 259 0.58 -24.86 26.17
N LEU A 260 -0.26 -24.22 25.36
CA LEU A 260 0.18 -23.27 24.35
C LEU A 260 0.88 -22.06 24.98
N GLU A 261 0.43 -21.66 26.17
CA GLU A 261 0.99 -20.61 27.01
C GLU A 261 2.46 -20.89 27.32
N ASP A 262 2.79 -22.13 27.71
CA ASP A 262 4.17 -22.54 28.00
C ASP A 262 5.05 -22.46 26.74
N ALA A 263 4.52 -22.89 25.59
CA ALA A 263 5.23 -22.80 24.32
C ALA A 263 5.45 -21.34 23.87
N LEU A 264 4.49 -20.44 24.14
CA LEU A 264 4.61 -19.01 23.89
C LEU A 264 5.68 -18.38 24.79
N ILE A 265 5.69 -18.71 26.09
CA ILE A 265 6.71 -18.27 27.06
C ILE A 265 8.12 -18.65 26.57
N CYS A 266 8.27 -19.84 25.96
CA CYS A 266 9.54 -20.28 25.37
C CYS A 266 9.99 -19.44 24.15
N ALA A 267 9.08 -18.75 23.47
CA ALA A 267 9.38 -17.88 22.34
C ALA A 267 9.41 -16.37 22.71
N THR A 268 8.97 -15.99 23.92
CA THR A 268 8.84 -14.58 24.33
C THR A 268 9.62 -14.25 25.58
N GLU A 269 9.20 -14.76 26.74
CA GLU A 269 9.72 -14.36 28.05
C GLU A 269 11.10 -14.96 28.30
N LYS A 270 11.29 -16.26 28.06
CA LYS A 270 12.58 -16.94 28.30
C LYS A 270 13.75 -16.32 27.52
N PRO A 271 13.65 -16.03 26.21
CA PRO A 271 14.73 -15.33 25.51
C PRO A 271 14.95 -13.89 26.01
N ALA A 272 13.90 -13.17 26.44
CA ALA A 272 14.04 -11.85 27.03
C ALA A 272 14.79 -11.91 28.38
N THR A 273 14.45 -12.88 29.24
CA THR A 273 15.12 -13.12 30.52
C THR A 273 16.58 -13.54 30.35
N LEU A 274 16.89 -14.38 29.35
CA LEU A 274 18.26 -14.77 29.05
C LEU A 274 19.13 -13.56 28.70
N LEU A 275 18.58 -12.62 27.92
CA LEU A 275 19.24 -11.40 27.47
C LEU A 275 19.21 -10.25 28.49
N GLY A 276 18.49 -10.40 29.61
CA GLY A 276 18.34 -9.34 30.62
C GLY A 276 17.44 -8.18 30.19
N LEU A 277 16.42 -8.47 29.38
CA LEU A 277 15.49 -7.48 28.83
C LEU A 277 14.20 -7.40 29.67
N ASP A 278 14.23 -6.63 30.75
CA ASP A 278 13.14 -6.56 31.74
C ASP A 278 11.81 -5.98 31.21
N ARG A 279 11.86 -5.27 30.08
CA ARG A 279 10.70 -4.58 29.47
C ARG A 279 10.13 -5.31 28.25
N LYS A 280 10.66 -6.50 27.91
CA LYS A 280 10.29 -7.30 26.74
C LYS A 280 9.81 -8.70 27.16
N GLY A 281 9.08 -9.38 26.29
CA GLY A 281 8.67 -10.77 26.50
C GLY A 281 7.48 -10.98 27.44
N VAL A 282 7.08 -9.94 28.20
CA VAL A 282 5.97 -9.95 29.16
C VAL A 282 4.94 -8.84 28.89
N ILE A 283 3.69 -9.09 29.26
CA ILE A 283 2.60 -8.10 29.20
C ILE A 283 2.37 -7.56 30.62
N SER A 284 3.05 -6.47 30.96
CA SER A 284 2.96 -5.84 32.29
C SER A 284 3.08 -4.32 32.19
N ILE A 285 2.58 -3.61 33.21
CA ILE A 285 2.71 -2.15 33.31
C ILE A 285 4.20 -1.80 33.38
N GLY A 286 4.67 -0.91 32.50
CA GLY A 286 6.07 -0.48 32.41
C GLY A 286 6.88 -1.16 31.30
N SER A 287 6.39 -2.27 30.77
CA SER A 287 6.97 -2.95 29.60
C SER A 287 6.72 -2.20 28.29
N ASP A 288 7.50 -2.50 27.27
CA ASP A 288 7.26 -1.96 25.93
C ASP A 288 5.96 -2.53 25.36
N ALA A 289 5.15 -1.67 24.73
CA ALA A 289 3.86 -2.03 24.16
C ALA A 289 3.99 -2.77 22.82
N ASP A 290 4.82 -3.81 22.80
CA ASP A 290 5.08 -4.69 21.68
C ASP A 290 4.21 -5.93 21.83
N LEU A 291 3.11 -5.98 21.07
CA LEU A 291 2.07 -7.00 21.22
C LEU A 291 1.81 -7.71 19.91
N VAL A 292 1.66 -9.03 19.97
CA VAL A 292 1.20 -9.84 18.84
C VAL A 292 -0.17 -10.40 19.20
N LEU A 293 -1.18 -10.05 18.42
CA LEU A 293 -2.51 -10.64 18.53
C LEU A 293 -2.53 -11.90 17.67
N ILE A 294 -2.80 -13.03 18.31
CA ILE A 294 -2.91 -14.34 17.66
C ILE A 294 -4.31 -14.94 17.89
N ASN A 295 -4.73 -15.85 17.02
CA ASN A 295 -5.90 -16.70 17.25
C ASN A 295 -5.51 -17.98 18.03
N GLU A 296 -6.48 -18.87 18.27
CA GLU A 296 -6.26 -20.17 18.94
C GLU A 296 -5.28 -21.09 18.19
N ASN A 297 -5.14 -20.89 16.87
CA ASN A 297 -4.19 -21.59 16.03
C ASN A 297 -2.83 -20.88 15.97
N VAL A 298 -2.55 -19.86 16.79
CA VAL A 298 -1.28 -19.08 16.75
C VAL A 298 -1.07 -18.32 15.42
N ASP A 299 -2.12 -18.14 14.60
CA ASP A 299 -2.01 -17.32 13.40
C ASP A 299 -2.02 -15.84 13.79
N VAL A 300 -1.09 -15.07 13.25
CA VAL A 300 -0.92 -13.66 13.59
C VAL A 300 -2.02 -12.82 12.94
N LEU A 301 -2.90 -12.27 13.77
CA LEU A 301 -3.99 -11.39 13.36
C LEU A 301 -3.54 -9.92 13.29
N ALA A 302 -2.68 -9.49 14.23
CA ALA A 302 -2.15 -8.14 14.25
C ALA A 302 -0.82 -8.07 15.02
N THR A 303 0.00 -7.09 14.68
CA THR A 303 1.24 -6.78 15.42
C THR A 303 1.25 -5.30 15.77
N TYR A 304 1.56 -5.02 17.03
CA TYR A 304 1.73 -3.69 17.59
C TYR A 304 3.17 -3.56 18.05
N ILE A 305 3.80 -2.42 17.76
CA ILE A 305 5.14 -2.09 18.26
C ILE A 305 5.09 -0.69 18.86
N ALA A 306 5.53 -0.55 20.11
CA ALA A 306 5.39 0.65 20.92
C ALA A 306 3.93 1.18 20.94
N GLY A 307 2.96 0.26 20.98
CA GLY A 307 1.52 0.55 20.92
C GLY A 307 1.02 0.93 19.52
N LYS A 308 1.91 0.95 18.50
CA LYS A 308 1.52 1.24 17.12
C LYS A 308 1.18 -0.04 16.37
N LEU A 309 -0.07 -0.21 15.94
CA LEU A 309 -0.44 -1.22 14.93
C LEU A 309 0.43 -1.06 13.67
N VAL A 310 1.26 -2.06 13.39
CA VAL A 310 2.18 -2.13 12.22
C VAL A 310 1.77 -3.21 11.22
N TYR A 311 1.04 -4.23 11.66
CA TYR A 311 0.52 -5.30 10.81
C TYR A 311 -0.89 -5.66 11.26
N ALA A 312 -1.79 -5.93 10.31
CA ALA A 312 -3.11 -6.48 10.54
C ALA A 312 -3.48 -7.39 9.37
N ASN A 313 -3.89 -8.62 9.67
CA ASN A 313 -4.35 -9.58 8.67
C ASN A 313 -5.72 -9.11 8.13
N GLU A 314 -5.83 -8.88 6.81
CA GLU A 314 -7.09 -8.56 6.16
C GLU A 314 -7.84 -9.86 5.83
N GLN A 315 -8.89 -10.15 6.59
CA GLN A 315 -9.80 -11.26 6.28
C GLN A 315 -10.47 -11.05 4.89
N PRO A 316 -10.82 -12.11 4.15
CA PRO A 316 -11.49 -12.01 2.84
C PRO A 316 -12.74 -11.11 2.85
N THR A 317 -13.52 -11.13 3.94
CA THR A 317 -14.69 -10.27 4.12
C THR A 317 -14.33 -8.78 4.20
N ARG A 318 -13.24 -8.43 4.88
CA ARG A 318 -12.71 -7.06 4.94
C ARG A 318 -12.14 -6.62 3.60
N ALA A 319 -11.52 -7.53 2.86
CA ALA A 319 -11.01 -7.26 1.51
C ALA A 319 -12.16 -6.95 0.54
N VAL A 320 -13.28 -7.70 0.58
CA VAL A 320 -14.49 -7.40 -0.20
C VAL A 320 -15.02 -6.00 0.12
N LEU A 321 -15.13 -5.64 1.40
CA LEU A 321 -15.61 -4.32 1.82
C LEU A 321 -14.66 -3.21 1.36
N THR A 322 -13.36 -3.42 1.49
CA THR A 322 -12.32 -2.46 1.10
C THR A 322 -12.30 -2.25 -0.40
N LEU A 323 -12.38 -3.33 -1.19
CA LEU A 323 -12.43 -3.25 -2.64
C LEU A 323 -13.74 -2.60 -3.11
N SER A 324 -14.90 -3.03 -2.58
CA SER A 324 -16.20 -2.45 -2.94
C SER A 324 -16.26 -0.96 -2.66
N LYS A 325 -15.72 -0.53 -1.50
CA LYS A 325 -15.57 0.88 -1.15
C LYS A 325 -14.76 1.67 -2.18
N SER A 326 -13.69 1.10 -2.71
CA SER A 326 -12.88 1.77 -3.73
C SER A 326 -13.63 1.95 -5.05
N MET A 327 -14.58 1.06 -5.36
CA MET A 327 -15.42 1.17 -6.57
C MET A 327 -16.63 2.10 -6.39
N PHE A 328 -17.08 2.28 -5.15
CA PHE A 328 -18.16 3.18 -4.79
C PHE A 328 -17.68 4.62 -4.61
N ASN A 329 -17.50 5.30 -5.75
CA ASN A 329 -17.04 6.69 -5.84
C ASN A 329 -18.19 7.66 -6.17
N ALA A 330 -17.90 8.97 -6.17
CA ALA A 330 -18.86 10.00 -6.57
C ALA A 330 -19.38 9.85 -8.01
N GLY A 331 -18.64 9.14 -8.87
CA GLY A 331 -19.03 8.83 -10.24
C GLY A 331 -20.26 7.94 -10.33
N CYS A 332 -20.54 7.07 -9.35
CA CYS A 332 -21.74 6.23 -9.39
C CYS A 332 -23.03 7.07 -9.41
N PHE A 333 -23.02 8.25 -8.77
CA PHE A 333 -24.16 9.18 -8.76
C PHE A 333 -24.41 9.88 -10.11
N SER A 334 -23.50 9.73 -11.07
CA SER A 334 -23.64 10.24 -12.45
C SER A 334 -24.14 9.17 -13.43
N LEU A 335 -24.27 7.91 -13.00
CA LEU A 335 -24.77 6.82 -13.83
C LEU A 335 -26.18 7.04 -14.40
N PRO A 336 -27.16 7.60 -13.66
CA PRO A 336 -28.48 7.91 -14.23
C PRO A 336 -28.41 8.85 -15.45
N TYR A 337 -27.50 9.83 -15.40
CA TYR A 337 -27.24 10.71 -16.52
C TYR A 337 -26.57 9.98 -17.68
N ALA A 338 -25.62 9.08 -17.39
CA ALA A 338 -25.03 8.22 -18.40
C ALA A 338 -26.10 7.38 -19.14
N TRP A 339 -27.10 6.88 -18.41
CA TRP A 339 -28.20 6.11 -18.98
C TRP A 339 -29.12 6.96 -19.87
N LYS A 340 -29.35 8.22 -19.52
CA LYS A 340 -29.99 9.19 -20.42
C LYS A 340 -29.20 9.36 -21.71
N LEU A 341 -27.87 9.41 -21.65
CA LEU A 341 -27.04 9.54 -22.85
C LEU A 341 -27.05 8.30 -23.73
N GLY A 342 -27.20 7.09 -23.19
CA GLY A 342 -27.19 5.83 -23.93
C GLY A 342 -28.57 5.29 -24.35
N GLY A 343 -29.63 5.68 -23.66
CA GLY A 343 -30.97 5.10 -23.76
C GLY A 343 -31.16 3.92 -22.78
N LEU A 344 -32.42 3.66 -22.38
CA LEU A 344 -32.72 2.80 -21.23
C LEU A 344 -32.22 1.35 -21.42
N TRP A 345 -32.64 0.70 -22.52
CA TRP A 345 -32.37 -0.72 -22.74
C TRP A 345 -30.95 -0.98 -23.22
N VAL A 346 -30.40 -0.08 -24.05
CA VAL A 346 -28.98 -0.17 -24.44
C VAL A 346 -28.08 -0.03 -23.22
N SER A 347 -28.36 0.92 -22.32
CA SER A 347 -27.57 1.11 -21.10
C SER A 347 -27.69 -0.07 -20.14
N PHE A 348 -28.88 -0.66 -20.00
CA PHE A 348 -29.08 -1.87 -19.18
C PHE A 348 -28.22 -3.03 -19.68
N CYS A 349 -28.32 -3.38 -20.96
CA CYS A 349 -27.53 -4.48 -21.54
C CYS A 349 -26.03 -4.18 -21.48
N LEU A 350 -25.62 -2.96 -21.83
CA LEU A 350 -24.21 -2.60 -21.89
C LEU A 350 -23.56 -2.50 -20.50
N SER A 351 -24.33 -2.22 -19.45
CA SER A 351 -23.81 -2.21 -18.07
C SER A 351 -23.23 -3.57 -17.68
N PHE A 352 -23.91 -4.68 -18.02
CA PHE A 352 -23.40 -6.03 -17.76
C PHE A 352 -22.21 -6.38 -18.64
N VAL A 353 -22.20 -5.93 -19.90
CA VAL A 353 -21.06 -6.13 -20.81
C VAL A 353 -19.82 -5.40 -20.29
N ILE A 354 -19.96 -4.15 -19.88
CA ILE A 354 -18.87 -3.34 -19.30
C ILE A 354 -18.37 -3.96 -18.00
N ALA A 355 -19.27 -4.41 -17.12
CA ALA A 355 -18.91 -5.11 -15.90
C ALA A 355 -18.14 -6.41 -16.20
N GLY A 356 -18.57 -7.19 -17.19
CA GLY A 356 -17.90 -8.41 -17.63
C GLY A 356 -16.48 -8.16 -18.15
N PHE A 357 -16.30 -7.12 -18.98
CA PHE A 357 -14.97 -6.72 -19.47
C PHE A 357 -14.06 -6.23 -18.34
N ASN A 358 -14.58 -5.44 -17.40
CA ASN A 358 -13.80 -5.00 -16.22
C ASN A 358 -13.42 -6.16 -15.31
N TRP A 359 -14.35 -7.09 -15.04
CA TRP A 359 -14.05 -8.31 -14.30
C TRP A 359 -12.97 -9.13 -15.00
N TYR A 360 -13.09 -9.34 -16.31
CA TYR A 360 -12.12 -10.08 -17.10
C TYR A 360 -10.73 -9.46 -17.04
N GLY A 361 -10.61 -8.14 -17.29
CA GLY A 361 -9.35 -7.41 -17.22
C GLY A 361 -8.69 -7.48 -15.84
N ASN A 362 -9.47 -7.34 -14.79
CA ASN A 362 -8.97 -7.44 -13.42
C ASN A 362 -8.58 -8.88 -13.03
N HIS A 363 -9.34 -9.88 -13.49
CA HIS A 363 -9.07 -11.28 -13.23
C HIS A 363 -7.74 -11.72 -13.89
N ILE A 364 -7.53 -11.39 -15.16
CA ILE A 364 -6.28 -11.73 -15.86
C ILE A 364 -5.08 -10.95 -15.31
N LEU A 365 -5.28 -9.71 -14.86
CA LEU A 365 -4.24 -8.90 -14.22
C LEU A 365 -3.71 -9.59 -12.95
N VAL A 366 -4.61 -9.95 -12.03
CA VAL A 366 -4.23 -10.59 -10.76
C VAL A 366 -3.63 -11.96 -11.02
N ARG A 367 -4.21 -12.74 -11.94
CA ARG A 367 -3.66 -14.05 -12.31
C ARG A 367 -2.23 -13.94 -12.83
N ALA A 368 -1.95 -12.97 -13.69
CA ALA A 368 -0.60 -12.72 -14.20
C ALA A 368 0.34 -12.25 -13.08
N SER A 369 -0.14 -11.41 -12.16
CA SER A 369 0.62 -10.98 -10.97
C SER A 369 0.99 -12.17 -10.08
N GLN A 370 0.04 -13.03 -9.71
CA GLN A 370 0.25 -14.23 -8.89
C GLN A 370 1.25 -15.19 -9.52
N HIS A 371 1.13 -15.42 -10.83
CA HIS A 371 2.06 -16.28 -11.55
C HIS A 371 3.49 -15.71 -11.53
N LEU A 372 3.63 -14.41 -11.76
CA LEU A 372 4.93 -13.75 -11.79
C LEU A 372 5.54 -13.58 -10.39
N ALA A 373 4.72 -13.37 -9.37
CA ALA A 373 5.13 -13.33 -7.97
C ALA A 373 5.80 -14.66 -7.58
N LYS A 374 5.13 -15.79 -7.87
CA LYS A 374 5.69 -17.15 -7.66
C LYS A 374 7.02 -17.36 -8.40
N LYS A 375 7.15 -16.85 -9.63
CA LYS A 375 8.36 -17.00 -10.45
C LYS A 375 9.51 -16.04 -10.07
N SER A 376 9.19 -14.91 -9.46
CA SER A 376 10.16 -13.84 -9.17
C SER A 376 10.63 -13.79 -7.73
N GLU A 377 10.27 -14.81 -6.93
CA GLU A 377 10.63 -14.95 -5.51
C GLU A 377 10.26 -13.73 -4.67
N ARG A 378 9.21 -12.99 -5.06
CA ARG A 378 8.69 -11.83 -4.33
C ARG A 378 7.22 -12.06 -3.96
N SER A 379 6.87 -11.69 -2.74
CA SER A 379 5.52 -11.88 -2.19
C SER A 379 4.46 -10.90 -2.73
N ALA A 380 4.86 -9.73 -3.25
CA ALA A 380 3.93 -8.69 -3.71
C ALA A 380 4.56 -7.79 -4.79
N LEU A 381 3.76 -7.40 -5.80
CA LEU A 381 4.17 -6.46 -6.85
C LEU A 381 3.12 -5.34 -7.02
N ASP A 382 3.56 -4.08 -6.94
CA ASP A 382 2.74 -2.94 -7.34
C ASP A 382 2.56 -2.91 -8.86
N TYR A 383 1.47 -2.31 -9.36
CA TYR A 383 1.10 -2.32 -10.79
C TYR A 383 2.26 -1.92 -11.73
N GLY A 384 3.02 -0.87 -11.40
CA GLY A 384 4.18 -0.45 -12.18
C GLY A 384 5.34 -1.45 -12.16
N HIS A 385 5.69 -1.95 -10.96
CA HIS A 385 6.74 -2.94 -10.79
C HIS A 385 6.38 -4.28 -11.43
N PHE A 386 5.10 -4.64 -11.38
CA PHE A 386 4.52 -5.75 -12.12
C PHE A 386 4.74 -5.56 -13.63
N ALA A 387 4.35 -4.43 -14.21
CA ALA A 387 4.54 -4.15 -15.64
C ALA A 387 6.03 -4.22 -16.06
N LYS A 388 6.94 -3.73 -15.21
CA LYS A 388 8.39 -3.88 -15.44
C LYS A 388 8.80 -5.35 -15.49
N LYS A 389 8.38 -6.14 -14.50
CA LYS A 389 8.73 -7.56 -14.38
C LYS A 389 8.17 -8.38 -15.53
N VAL A 390 6.95 -8.09 -15.99
CA VAL A 390 6.37 -8.72 -17.19
C VAL A 390 7.30 -8.54 -18.40
N CYS A 391 7.87 -7.34 -18.55
CA CYS A 391 8.82 -7.06 -19.63
C CYS A 391 10.19 -7.70 -19.42
N ASP A 392 10.70 -7.72 -18.17
CA ASP A 392 11.99 -8.33 -17.82
C ASP A 392 12.02 -9.83 -18.15
N TYR A 393 10.91 -10.54 -17.92
CA TYR A 393 10.74 -11.96 -18.22
C TYR A 393 10.26 -12.28 -19.64
N SER A 394 10.11 -11.27 -20.50
CA SER A 394 9.68 -11.46 -21.89
C SER A 394 10.80 -12.00 -22.78
N ASP A 395 10.46 -12.94 -23.68
CA ASP A 395 11.33 -13.39 -24.76
C ASP A 395 11.64 -12.28 -25.79
N ILE A 396 10.84 -11.21 -25.80
CA ILE A 396 10.96 -10.12 -26.77
C ILE A 396 12.08 -9.17 -26.33
N ARG A 397 13.18 -9.17 -27.08
CA ARG A 397 14.39 -8.36 -26.79
C ARG A 397 14.09 -6.86 -26.65
N PHE A 398 13.15 -6.31 -27.43
CA PHE A 398 12.75 -4.91 -27.35
C PHE A 398 12.09 -4.56 -26.01
N LEU A 399 11.18 -5.41 -25.51
CA LEU A 399 10.49 -5.18 -24.24
C LEU A 399 11.44 -5.31 -23.06
N ARG A 400 12.33 -6.31 -23.09
CA ARG A 400 13.34 -6.52 -22.05
C ARG A 400 14.30 -5.35 -21.91
N ASN A 401 14.77 -4.79 -23.03
CA ASN A 401 15.68 -3.63 -23.01
C ASN A 401 14.98 -2.33 -22.55
N ASN A 402 13.66 -2.23 -22.76
CA ASN A 402 12.87 -1.04 -22.44
C ASN A 402 11.93 -1.22 -21.24
N SER A 403 12.15 -2.22 -20.37
CA SER A 403 11.23 -2.55 -19.27
C SER A 403 10.98 -1.39 -18.30
N LYS A 404 12.02 -0.59 -18.03
CA LYS A 404 11.91 0.65 -17.24
C LYS A 404 11.02 1.69 -17.92
N ALA A 405 11.08 1.82 -19.25
CA ALA A 405 10.25 2.77 -19.98
C ALA A 405 8.76 2.37 -19.91
N VAL A 406 8.45 1.07 -20.06
CA VAL A 406 7.08 0.55 -19.92
C VAL A 406 6.52 0.82 -18.52
N MET A 407 7.31 0.58 -17.47
CA MET A 407 6.94 0.93 -16.09
C MET A 407 6.56 2.40 -15.95
N TYR A 408 7.35 3.32 -16.53
CA TYR A 408 7.05 4.75 -16.47
C TYR A 408 5.76 5.10 -17.23
N VAL A 409 5.52 4.53 -18.41
CA VAL A 409 4.28 4.75 -19.18
C VAL A 409 3.06 4.32 -18.37
N VAL A 410 3.12 3.15 -17.74
CA VAL A 410 2.03 2.62 -16.92
C VAL A 410 1.80 3.49 -15.69
N ASN A 411 2.85 3.86 -14.95
CA ASN A 411 2.74 4.73 -13.78
C ASN A 411 2.18 6.12 -14.14
N VAL A 412 2.61 6.70 -15.26
CA VAL A 412 2.08 7.98 -15.75
C VAL A 412 0.60 7.86 -16.13
N THR A 413 0.19 6.72 -16.71
CA THR A 413 -1.23 6.47 -17.02
C THR A 413 -2.07 6.41 -15.74
N ILE A 414 -1.59 5.67 -14.73
CA ILE A 414 -2.24 5.58 -13.41
C ILE A 414 -2.29 6.95 -12.72
N LEU A 415 -1.22 7.75 -12.84
CA LEU A 415 -1.19 9.11 -12.33
C LEU A 415 -2.30 9.96 -12.96
N PHE A 416 -2.41 9.98 -14.29
CA PHE A 416 -3.48 10.74 -14.96
C PHE A 416 -4.88 10.27 -14.57
N TYR A 417 -5.06 8.95 -14.41
CA TYR A 417 -6.31 8.40 -13.89
C TYR A 417 -6.63 8.95 -12.51
N GLN A 418 -5.70 8.86 -11.56
CA GLN A 418 -5.90 9.31 -10.19
C GLN A 418 -6.09 10.83 -10.05
N LEU A 419 -5.36 11.63 -10.84
CA LEU A 419 -5.56 13.07 -10.88
C LEU A 419 -6.94 13.43 -11.44
N GLY A 420 -7.38 12.71 -12.47
CA GLY A 420 -8.72 12.84 -13.04
C GLY A 420 -9.82 12.55 -12.02
N MET A 421 -9.69 11.43 -11.30
CA MET A 421 -10.59 11.02 -10.21
C MET A 421 -10.71 12.09 -9.12
N CYS A 422 -9.58 12.60 -8.65
CA CYS A 422 -9.52 13.66 -7.64
C CYS A 422 -10.17 14.96 -8.14
N SER A 423 -9.96 15.30 -9.41
CA SER A 423 -10.56 16.49 -10.03
C SER A 423 -12.10 16.37 -10.11
N VAL A 424 -12.62 15.19 -10.47
CA VAL A 424 -14.07 14.91 -10.45
C VAL A 424 -14.64 15.01 -9.04
N ALA A 425 -13.92 14.57 -8.01
CA ALA A 425 -14.36 14.73 -6.63
C ALA A 425 -14.53 16.22 -6.25
N ILE A 426 -13.57 17.08 -6.63
CA ILE A 426 -13.67 18.54 -6.45
C ILE A 426 -14.90 19.08 -7.18
N LEU A 427 -15.13 18.67 -8.43
CA LEU A 427 -16.29 19.11 -9.20
C LEU A 427 -17.61 18.65 -8.58
N PHE A 428 -17.68 17.41 -8.11
CA PHE A 428 -18.85 16.86 -7.44
C PHE A 428 -19.20 17.67 -6.18
N ILE A 429 -18.21 18.03 -5.37
CA ILE A 429 -18.41 18.89 -4.20
C ILE A 429 -18.90 20.27 -4.65
N SER A 430 -18.23 20.87 -5.64
CA SER A 430 -18.59 22.21 -6.11
C SER A 430 -20.01 22.29 -6.68
N ASP A 431 -20.46 21.28 -7.43
CA ASP A 431 -21.79 21.25 -8.05
C ASP A 431 -22.90 21.08 -7.00
N ASN A 432 -22.68 20.21 -6.00
CA ASN A 432 -23.58 20.07 -4.86
C ASN A 432 -23.62 21.34 -3.99
N MET A 433 -22.48 22.02 -3.80
CA MET A 433 -22.44 23.31 -3.11
C MET A 433 -23.19 24.40 -3.89
N VAL A 434 -23.03 24.47 -5.21
CA VAL A 434 -23.78 25.41 -6.06
C VAL A 434 -25.28 25.11 -6.00
N ASN A 435 -25.69 23.85 -6.00
CA ASN A 435 -27.11 23.50 -5.85
C ASN A 435 -27.70 23.97 -4.51
N LEU A 436 -26.91 23.88 -3.42
CA LEU A 436 -27.37 24.22 -2.07
C LEU A 436 -27.32 25.73 -1.77
N LEU A 437 -26.24 26.41 -2.18
CA LEU A 437 -25.91 27.78 -1.79
C LEU A 437 -25.92 28.78 -2.97
N GLY A 438 -26.08 28.29 -4.20
CA GLY A 438 -25.97 29.12 -5.41
C GLY A 438 -27.02 30.22 -5.52
N ASP A 439 -28.12 30.13 -4.77
CA ASP A 439 -29.15 31.17 -4.70
C ASP A 439 -28.68 32.40 -3.87
N TYR A 440 -27.71 32.22 -2.97
CA TYR A 440 -27.14 33.28 -2.14
C TYR A 440 -25.91 33.97 -2.76
N ILE A 441 -25.32 33.37 -3.80
CA ILE A 441 -24.13 33.89 -4.46
C ILE A 441 -24.51 34.42 -5.86
N GLY A 442 -24.34 35.72 -6.08
CA GLY A 442 -24.47 36.33 -7.39
C GLY A 442 -23.31 35.96 -8.33
N GLY A 443 -23.59 35.82 -9.63
CA GLY A 443 -22.57 35.53 -10.64
C GLY A 443 -23.04 34.56 -11.73
N ASP A 444 -22.25 34.43 -12.81
CA ASP A 444 -22.48 33.41 -13.85
C ASP A 444 -22.24 31.99 -13.31
N GLN A 445 -22.87 30.98 -13.92
CA GLN A 445 -22.80 29.58 -13.47
C GLN A 445 -21.35 29.09 -13.35
N HIS A 446 -20.50 29.48 -14.30
CA HIS A 446 -19.08 29.14 -14.29
C HIS A 446 -18.35 29.77 -13.09
N ALA A 447 -18.62 31.05 -12.80
CA ALA A 447 -18.04 31.74 -11.66
C ALA A 447 -18.48 31.09 -10.33
N LYS A 448 -19.75 30.71 -10.19
CA LYS A 448 -20.27 30.00 -9.01
C LYS A 448 -19.52 28.69 -8.77
N THR A 449 -19.37 27.86 -9.81
CA THR A 449 -18.64 26.58 -9.71
C THR A 449 -17.18 26.78 -9.31
N VAL A 450 -16.49 27.77 -9.90
CA VAL A 450 -15.08 28.06 -9.57
C VAL A 450 -14.92 28.58 -8.13
N ILE A 451 -15.82 29.46 -7.68
CA ILE A 451 -15.82 29.95 -6.29
C ILE A 451 -16.01 28.78 -5.31
N MET A 452 -17.02 27.92 -5.55
CA MET A 452 -17.27 26.76 -4.69
C MET A 452 -16.11 25.76 -4.72
N ALA A 453 -15.49 25.51 -5.88
CA ALA A 453 -14.30 24.66 -5.98
C ALA A 453 -13.12 25.22 -5.19
N THR A 454 -12.97 26.55 -5.15
CA THR A 454 -11.91 27.23 -4.38
C THR A 454 -12.14 27.12 -2.88
N ILE A 455 -13.40 27.20 -2.43
CA ILE A 455 -13.75 26.93 -1.03
C ILE A 455 -13.46 25.47 -0.68
N ALA A 456 -13.87 24.53 -1.53
CA ALA A 456 -13.61 23.10 -1.33
C ALA A 456 -12.11 22.78 -1.25
N LEU A 457 -11.28 23.45 -2.05
CA LEU A 457 -9.82 23.30 -2.04
C LEU A 457 -9.20 23.55 -0.67
N ILE A 458 -9.68 24.55 0.09
CA ILE A 458 -9.13 24.86 1.42
C ILE A 458 -9.27 23.65 2.35
N PHE A 459 -10.45 23.04 2.35
CA PHE A 459 -10.72 21.86 3.18
C PHE A 459 -9.99 20.62 2.67
N ILE A 460 -10.00 20.38 1.35
CA ILE A 460 -9.29 19.25 0.74
C ILE A 460 -7.79 19.34 0.99
N MET A 461 -7.21 20.54 0.92
CA MET A 461 -5.82 20.76 1.27
C MET A 461 -5.57 20.36 2.73
N GLY A 462 -6.41 20.82 3.66
CA GLY A 462 -6.33 20.46 5.07
C GLY A 462 -6.35 18.95 5.31
N THR A 463 -7.26 18.21 4.66
CA THR A 463 -7.36 16.74 4.82
C THR A 463 -6.21 15.98 4.16
N ASN A 464 -5.57 16.53 3.11
CA ASN A 464 -4.46 15.89 2.39
C ASN A 464 -3.08 16.16 3.00
N MET A 465 -2.98 17.12 3.93
CA MET A 465 -1.73 17.39 4.66
C MET A 465 -1.40 16.31 5.71
N PHE A 466 -2.36 15.48 6.12
CA PHE A 466 -2.10 14.38 7.04
C PHE A 466 -1.28 13.27 6.35
N THR A 467 -0.13 12.95 6.93
CA THR A 467 0.78 11.89 6.46
C THR A 467 0.53 10.55 7.12
N GLU A 468 0.01 10.55 8.34
CA GLU A 468 -0.18 9.33 9.09
C GLU A 468 -1.31 8.51 8.46
N MET A 469 -0.97 7.32 7.99
CA MET A 469 -1.91 6.37 7.40
C MET A 469 -3.11 6.10 8.32
N ARG A 470 -2.91 6.16 9.65
CA ARG A 470 -3.99 6.04 10.64
C ARG A 470 -5.09 7.07 10.46
N VAL A 471 -4.70 8.34 10.24
CA VAL A 471 -5.65 9.45 10.08
C VAL A 471 -6.35 9.34 8.73
N VAL A 472 -5.60 9.02 7.66
CA VAL A 472 -6.16 8.80 6.32
C VAL A 472 -7.16 7.64 6.33
N SER A 473 -6.85 6.54 7.02
CA SER A 473 -7.76 5.40 7.20
C SER A 473 -9.00 5.74 8.03
N ALA A 474 -8.88 6.61 9.04
CA ALA A 474 -10.03 7.10 9.80
C ALA A 474 -10.97 7.96 8.93
N PHE A 475 -10.42 8.90 8.15
CA PHE A 475 -11.18 9.67 7.17
C PHE A 475 -11.88 8.77 6.16
N ALA A 476 -11.18 7.74 5.71
CA ALA A 476 -11.75 6.75 4.83
C ALA A 476 -12.97 6.08 5.46
N LEU A 477 -12.89 5.65 6.71
CA LEU A 477 -13.98 4.97 7.40
C LEU A 477 -15.20 5.88 7.50
N VAL A 478 -15.00 7.13 7.94
CA VAL A 478 -16.07 8.14 8.03
C VAL A 478 -16.69 8.42 6.66
N SER A 479 -15.87 8.57 5.62
CA SER A 479 -16.31 8.71 4.23
C SER A 479 -17.22 7.55 3.81
N SER A 480 -16.89 6.30 4.14
CA SER A 480 -17.72 5.15 3.78
C SER A 480 -19.08 5.15 4.45
N VAL A 481 -19.15 5.55 5.72
CA VAL A 481 -20.42 5.65 6.45
C VAL A 481 -21.34 6.66 5.77
N PHE A 482 -20.82 7.85 5.44
CA PHE A 482 -21.59 8.85 4.71
C PHE A 482 -22.00 8.40 3.31
N PHE A 483 -21.14 7.65 2.61
CA PHE A 483 -21.49 7.07 1.31
C PHE A 483 -22.68 6.12 1.44
N ILE A 484 -22.63 5.16 2.37
CA ILE A 484 -23.69 4.16 2.55
C ILE A 484 -25.02 4.83 2.91
N ILE A 485 -25.00 5.78 3.85
CA ILE A 485 -26.20 6.52 4.25
C ILE A 485 -26.77 7.28 3.05
N GLY A 486 -25.94 8.05 2.34
CA GLY A 486 -26.40 8.85 1.20
C GLY A 486 -26.88 8.01 0.02
N ALA A 487 -26.16 6.96 -0.34
CA ALA A 487 -26.55 6.01 -1.37
C ALA A 487 -27.90 5.33 -1.05
N THR A 488 -28.11 4.94 0.21
CA THR A 488 -29.36 4.30 0.65
C THR A 488 -30.54 5.27 0.53
N VAL A 489 -30.39 6.51 1.00
CA VAL A 489 -31.47 7.51 0.92
C VAL A 489 -31.78 7.89 -0.51
N ILE A 490 -30.76 8.09 -1.37
CA ILE A 490 -30.95 8.38 -2.79
C ILE A 490 -31.66 7.22 -3.49
N MET A 491 -31.20 5.99 -3.26
CA MET A 491 -31.82 4.81 -3.86
C MET A 491 -33.29 4.68 -3.43
N GLN A 492 -33.56 4.86 -2.13
CA GLN A 492 -34.93 4.86 -1.60
C GLN A 492 -35.80 5.95 -2.23
N PHE A 493 -35.25 7.16 -2.44
CA PHE A 493 -35.95 8.24 -3.12
C PHE A 493 -36.26 7.90 -4.58
N THR A 494 -35.29 7.39 -5.33
CA THR A 494 -35.48 7.04 -6.75
C THR A 494 -36.53 5.95 -6.95
N ILE A 495 -36.56 4.94 -6.09
CA ILE A 495 -37.52 3.83 -6.18
C ILE A 495 -38.96 4.31 -5.92
N ARG A 496 -39.14 5.36 -5.10
CA ARG A 496 -40.45 5.95 -4.80
C ARG A 496 -41.01 6.83 -5.92
N GLN A 497 -40.17 7.30 -6.83
CA GLN A 497 -40.63 8.11 -7.96
C GLN A 497 -41.44 7.25 -8.95
N PRO A 498 -42.46 7.82 -9.61
CA PRO A 498 -43.25 7.07 -10.59
C PRO A 498 -42.38 6.71 -11.81
N ASN A 499 -42.30 5.41 -12.13
CA ASN A 499 -41.45 4.91 -13.20
C ASN A 499 -42.01 5.22 -14.59
N GLN A 500 -41.22 5.92 -15.41
CA GLN A 500 -41.59 6.33 -16.78
C GLN A 500 -41.00 5.44 -17.89
N TRP A 501 -40.66 4.19 -17.57
CA TRP A 501 -39.95 3.26 -18.47
C TRP A 501 -40.56 3.05 -19.87
N ARG A 502 -41.87 3.29 -20.06
CA ARG A 502 -42.55 3.15 -21.36
C ARG A 502 -42.35 4.34 -22.31
N SER A 503 -42.11 5.54 -21.77
CA SER A 503 -41.96 6.76 -22.57
C SER A 503 -40.51 7.11 -22.88
N LEU A 504 -39.55 6.39 -22.31
CA LEU A 504 -38.13 6.66 -22.48
C LEU A 504 -37.57 5.99 -23.74
N PRO A 505 -36.64 6.64 -24.46
CA PRO A 505 -36.01 6.06 -25.63
C PRO A 505 -35.21 4.80 -25.27
N ALA A 506 -35.41 3.74 -26.05
CA ALA A 506 -34.66 2.48 -25.89
C ALA A 506 -33.17 2.66 -26.20
N SER A 507 -32.85 3.50 -27.20
CA SER A 507 -31.52 3.90 -27.62
C SER A 507 -31.55 5.35 -28.08
N THR A 508 -30.43 6.05 -27.95
CA THR A 508 -30.24 7.45 -28.34
C THR A 508 -29.32 7.56 -29.56
N ASN A 509 -28.15 8.18 -29.42
CA ASN A 509 -27.18 8.45 -30.48
C ASN A 509 -25.85 7.77 -30.17
N PHE A 510 -25.09 7.41 -31.21
CA PHE A 510 -23.77 6.78 -31.08
C PHE A 510 -22.83 7.56 -30.14
N THR A 511 -22.72 8.88 -30.31
CA THR A 511 -21.90 9.74 -29.44
C THR A 511 -22.33 9.66 -27.97
N GLY A 512 -23.65 9.59 -27.71
CA GLY A 512 -24.19 9.47 -26.36
C GLY A 512 -23.90 8.10 -25.73
N THR A 513 -24.04 7.03 -26.50
CA THR A 513 -23.66 5.67 -26.06
C THR A 513 -22.17 5.58 -25.72
N ILE A 514 -21.28 6.22 -26.51
CA ILE A 514 -19.85 6.26 -26.21
C ILE A 514 -19.55 7.04 -24.92
N MET A 515 -20.22 8.18 -24.69
CA MET A 515 -20.09 8.91 -23.43
C MET A 515 -20.60 8.09 -22.24
N MET A 516 -21.67 7.31 -22.43
CA MET A 516 -22.19 6.39 -21.41
C MET A 516 -21.19 5.27 -21.08
N ILE A 517 -20.52 4.68 -22.09
CA ILE A 517 -19.44 3.71 -21.87
C ILE A 517 -18.33 4.35 -21.02
N GLY A 518 -17.92 5.57 -21.36
CA GLY A 518 -16.92 6.32 -20.61
C GLY A 518 -17.27 6.54 -19.15
N MET A 519 -18.50 6.99 -18.89
CA MET A 519 -19.00 7.20 -17.53
C MET A 519 -19.11 5.90 -16.75
N SER A 520 -19.58 4.83 -17.39
CA SER A 520 -19.67 3.51 -16.76
C SER A 520 -18.29 2.92 -16.45
N MET A 521 -17.32 3.03 -17.37
CA MET A 521 -15.93 2.62 -17.14
C MET A 521 -15.27 3.38 -15.99
N TYR A 522 -15.59 4.68 -15.85
CA TYR A 522 -15.18 5.47 -14.70
C TYR A 522 -15.85 5.00 -13.40
N SER A 523 -17.15 4.69 -13.42
CA SER A 523 -17.87 4.23 -12.23
C SER A 523 -17.38 2.87 -11.74
N PHE A 524 -17.00 1.95 -12.63
CA PHE A 524 -16.31 0.70 -12.28
C PHE A 524 -14.81 0.93 -11.96
N GLU A 525 -14.51 1.99 -11.22
CA GLU A 525 -13.17 2.27 -10.68
C GLU A 525 -12.77 1.18 -9.68
N GLY A 526 -11.49 0.83 -9.65
CA GLY A 526 -10.94 -0.06 -8.62
C GLY A 526 -9.65 -0.75 -9.04
N GLN A 527 -9.28 -0.64 -10.33
CA GLN A 527 -8.15 -1.36 -10.93
C GLN A 527 -6.83 -1.10 -10.18
N THR A 528 -6.63 0.11 -9.65
CA THR A 528 -5.42 0.49 -8.93
C THR A 528 -5.35 -0.06 -7.50
N MET A 529 -6.49 -0.45 -6.91
CA MET A 529 -6.59 -1.01 -5.56
C MET A 529 -6.60 -2.53 -5.54
N ILE A 530 -6.81 -3.18 -6.68
CA ILE A 530 -6.91 -4.64 -6.78
C ILE A 530 -5.62 -5.35 -6.35
N LEU A 531 -4.47 -4.96 -6.89
CA LEU A 531 -3.19 -5.57 -6.51
C LEU A 531 -2.82 -5.26 -5.04
N PRO A 532 -2.93 -4.02 -4.53
CA PRO A 532 -2.69 -3.75 -3.11
C PRO A 532 -3.60 -4.52 -2.14
N VAL A 533 -4.88 -4.74 -2.47
CA VAL A 533 -5.80 -5.52 -1.63
C VAL A 533 -5.45 -7.01 -1.69
N GLU A 534 -5.11 -7.54 -2.86
CA GLU A 534 -4.72 -8.93 -3.01
C GLU A 534 -3.40 -9.24 -2.28
N ASN A 535 -2.41 -8.35 -2.37
CA ASN A 535 -1.12 -8.47 -1.69
C ASN A 535 -1.23 -8.53 -0.15
N LYS A 536 -2.38 -8.16 0.44
CA LYS A 536 -2.61 -8.17 1.89
C LYS A 536 -3.38 -9.39 2.39
N LEU A 537 -3.87 -10.24 1.48
CA LEU A 537 -4.58 -11.46 1.84
C LEU A 537 -3.61 -12.56 2.27
N GLU A 538 -3.97 -13.27 3.33
CA GLU A 538 -3.24 -14.46 3.79
C GLU A 538 -3.20 -15.57 2.72
N THR A 539 -4.28 -15.71 1.95
CA THR A 539 -4.38 -16.65 0.82
C THR A 539 -4.72 -15.88 -0.46
N PRO A 540 -3.71 -15.39 -1.21
CA PRO A 540 -3.94 -14.59 -2.41
C PRO A 540 -4.75 -15.33 -3.48
N GLU A 541 -4.64 -16.66 -3.55
CA GLU A 541 -5.41 -17.51 -4.47
C GLU A 541 -6.93 -17.45 -4.20
N ALA A 542 -7.35 -17.24 -2.95
CA ALA A 542 -8.76 -17.07 -2.58
C ALA A 542 -9.37 -15.78 -3.15
N PHE A 543 -8.55 -14.83 -3.63
CA PHE A 543 -9.02 -13.61 -4.29
C PHE A 543 -9.76 -13.91 -5.60
N LEU A 544 -9.29 -14.92 -6.37
CA LEU A 544 -9.80 -15.29 -7.68
C LEU A 544 -10.76 -16.49 -7.67
N ALA A 545 -10.97 -17.12 -6.51
CA ALA A 545 -11.93 -18.23 -6.39
C ALA A 545 -13.34 -17.81 -6.87
N PRO A 546 -14.21 -18.74 -7.31
CA PRO A 546 -15.55 -18.40 -7.82
C PRO A 546 -16.42 -17.59 -6.86
N ASN A 547 -16.29 -17.84 -5.55
CA ASN A 547 -16.90 -17.06 -4.46
C ASN A 547 -15.84 -16.26 -3.68
N GLY A 548 -14.74 -15.92 -4.36
CA GLY A 548 -13.63 -15.16 -3.83
C GLY A 548 -13.89 -13.66 -3.80
N VAL A 549 -12.88 -12.90 -3.39
CA VAL A 549 -13.01 -11.46 -3.17
C VAL A 549 -13.41 -10.71 -4.45
N LEU A 550 -12.74 -10.97 -5.57
CA LEU A 550 -12.97 -10.23 -6.81
C LEU A 550 -14.35 -10.49 -7.43
N PRO A 551 -14.81 -11.75 -7.66
CA PRO A 551 -16.13 -11.98 -8.24
C PRO A 551 -17.26 -11.46 -7.35
N THR A 552 -17.17 -11.65 -6.02
CA THR A 552 -18.17 -11.16 -5.08
C THR A 552 -18.27 -9.63 -5.12
N THR A 553 -17.15 -8.91 -5.09
CA THR A 553 -17.16 -7.45 -5.19
C THR A 553 -17.73 -6.98 -6.54
N MET A 554 -17.33 -7.59 -7.65
CA MET A 554 -17.84 -7.19 -8.98
C MET A 554 -19.35 -7.39 -9.11
N ILE A 555 -19.90 -8.48 -8.57
CA ILE A 555 -21.35 -8.74 -8.56
C ILE A 555 -22.07 -7.66 -7.73
N ILE A 556 -21.60 -7.40 -6.50
CA ILE A 556 -22.21 -6.39 -5.60
C ILE A 556 -22.20 -5.00 -6.26
N CYS A 557 -21.06 -4.58 -6.80
CA CYS A 557 -20.93 -3.27 -7.44
C CYS A 557 -21.79 -3.17 -8.70
N THR A 558 -21.82 -4.22 -9.54
CA THR A 558 -22.63 -4.24 -10.77
C THR A 558 -24.12 -4.14 -10.46
N CYS A 559 -24.61 -4.91 -9.49
CA CYS A 559 -26.02 -4.87 -9.08
C CYS A 559 -26.40 -3.48 -8.56
N PHE A 560 -25.58 -2.89 -7.68
CA PHE A 560 -25.84 -1.57 -7.13
C PHE A 560 -25.81 -0.46 -8.20
N MET A 561 -24.78 -0.44 -9.04
CA MET A 561 -24.62 0.58 -10.09
C MET A 561 -25.72 0.49 -11.16
N THR A 562 -26.09 -0.74 -11.55
CA THR A 562 -27.18 -0.96 -12.51
C THR A 562 -28.52 -0.54 -11.91
N ALA A 563 -28.79 -0.86 -10.63
CA ALA A 563 -30.00 -0.41 -9.95
C ALA A 563 -30.06 1.12 -9.87
N LEU A 564 -28.96 1.77 -9.50
CA LEU A 564 -28.90 3.22 -9.39
C LEU A 564 -29.11 3.90 -10.75
N GLY A 565 -28.47 3.40 -11.81
CA GLY A 565 -28.64 3.89 -13.18
C GLY A 565 -30.06 3.70 -13.70
N PHE A 566 -30.63 2.49 -13.54
CA PHE A 566 -31.98 2.15 -13.99
C PHE A 566 -33.04 3.00 -13.27
N TYR A 567 -33.12 2.92 -11.94
CA TYR A 567 -34.15 3.63 -11.17
C TYR A 567 -33.95 5.15 -11.20
N GLY A 568 -32.71 5.62 -11.25
CA GLY A 568 -32.42 7.03 -11.42
C GLY A 568 -32.94 7.57 -12.76
N TYR A 569 -32.70 6.85 -13.87
CA TYR A 569 -33.18 7.31 -15.17
C TYR A 569 -34.70 7.15 -15.33
N THR A 570 -35.29 6.05 -14.86
CA THR A 570 -36.75 5.85 -14.94
C THR A 570 -37.56 6.80 -14.07
N GLY A 571 -36.99 7.29 -12.97
CA GLY A 571 -37.65 8.24 -12.06
C GLY A 571 -37.64 9.68 -12.58
N PHE A 572 -36.54 10.14 -13.21
CA PHE A 572 -36.39 11.55 -13.63
C PHE A 572 -36.50 11.78 -15.14
N GLY A 573 -36.33 10.73 -15.96
CA GLY A 573 -36.37 10.81 -17.42
C GLY A 573 -35.43 11.87 -17.98
N ASP A 574 -35.95 12.73 -18.87
CA ASP A 574 -35.14 13.79 -19.50
C ASP A 574 -34.72 14.91 -18.56
N LYS A 575 -35.32 15.02 -17.36
CA LYS A 575 -34.99 16.05 -16.36
C LYS A 575 -33.79 15.68 -15.48
N ILE A 576 -33.18 14.51 -15.67
CA ILE A 576 -31.98 14.12 -14.91
C ILE A 576 -30.82 15.09 -15.18
N ALA A 577 -30.22 15.56 -14.09
CA ALA A 577 -29.04 16.40 -14.07
C ALA A 577 -27.75 15.53 -14.11
N PRO A 578 -26.56 16.12 -14.34
CA PRO A 578 -25.31 15.36 -14.41
C PRO A 578 -25.03 14.48 -13.19
N THR A 579 -25.46 14.92 -12.00
CA THR A 579 -25.40 14.16 -10.75
C THR A 579 -26.80 14.03 -10.15
N ILE A 580 -27.19 12.82 -9.77
CA ILE A 580 -28.55 12.57 -9.22
C ILE A 580 -28.81 13.35 -7.93
N THR A 581 -27.76 13.69 -7.17
CA THR A 581 -27.83 14.46 -5.92
C THR A 581 -28.43 15.85 -6.12
N THR A 582 -28.25 16.44 -7.30
CA THR A 582 -28.81 17.75 -7.64
C THR A 582 -30.28 17.69 -8.06
N ASN A 583 -30.79 16.50 -8.41
CA ASN A 583 -32.22 16.28 -8.69
C ASN A 583 -33.07 16.08 -7.44
N VAL A 584 -32.46 15.78 -6.29
CA VAL A 584 -33.17 15.53 -5.04
C VAL A 584 -33.63 16.87 -4.43
N PRO A 585 -34.83 16.95 -3.81
CA PRO A 585 -35.34 18.19 -3.22
C PRO A 585 -34.38 18.84 -2.22
N LYS A 586 -34.36 20.18 -2.17
CA LYS A 586 -33.52 20.98 -1.27
C LYS A 586 -34.03 21.03 0.19
N GLU A 587 -35.11 20.32 0.53
CA GLU A 587 -35.80 20.44 1.82
C GLU A 587 -35.55 19.23 2.74
N GLY A 588 -35.43 19.52 4.05
CA GLY A 588 -35.39 18.51 5.11
C GLY A 588 -34.18 17.56 5.03
N LEU A 589 -34.44 16.26 5.19
CA LEU A 589 -33.42 15.20 5.28
C LEU A 589 -32.50 15.14 4.05
N TYR A 590 -33.02 15.43 2.85
CA TYR A 590 -32.25 15.31 1.61
C TYR A 590 -31.15 16.36 1.47
N SER A 591 -31.38 17.57 1.98
CA SER A 591 -30.37 18.63 2.07
C SER A 591 -29.19 18.18 2.94
N THR A 592 -29.47 17.56 4.09
CA THR A 592 -28.45 16.97 4.97
C THR A 592 -27.66 15.86 4.29
N ILE A 593 -28.33 15.00 3.50
CA ILE A 593 -27.66 13.93 2.74
C ILE A 593 -26.72 14.49 1.68
N ASN A 594 -27.11 15.55 0.98
CA ASN A 594 -26.20 16.22 0.04
C ASN A 594 -24.95 16.74 0.75
N VAL A 595 -25.07 17.29 1.97
CA VAL A 595 -23.92 17.67 2.80
C VAL A 595 -23.06 16.46 3.18
N PHE A 596 -23.67 15.34 3.58
CA PHE A 596 -22.92 14.11 3.89
C PHE A 596 -22.17 13.56 2.68
N LEU A 597 -22.75 13.60 1.48
CA LEU A 597 -22.08 13.17 0.26
C LEU A 597 -20.95 14.12 -0.17
N MET A 598 -21.07 15.42 0.10
CA MET A 598 -19.96 16.36 -0.06
C MET A 598 -18.82 16.04 0.92
N LEU A 599 -19.12 15.87 2.21
CA LEU A 599 -18.13 15.49 3.23
C LEU A 599 -17.49 14.14 2.91
N GLN A 600 -18.27 13.18 2.43
CA GLN A 600 -17.79 11.89 1.92
C GLN A 600 -16.76 12.09 0.81
N SER A 601 -17.08 12.88 -0.21
CA SER A 601 -16.17 13.13 -1.33
C SER A 601 -14.89 13.87 -0.88
N MET A 602 -15.01 14.83 0.05
CA MET A 602 -13.88 15.56 0.62
C MET A 602 -12.92 14.66 1.39
N LEU A 603 -13.44 13.75 2.22
CA LEU A 603 -12.65 12.80 2.99
C LEU A 603 -12.10 11.67 2.10
N GLY A 604 -12.86 11.25 1.09
CA GLY A 604 -12.45 10.26 0.10
C GLY A 604 -11.29 10.72 -0.79
N HIS A 605 -11.20 12.03 -1.08
CA HIS A 605 -10.10 12.61 -1.86
C HIS A 605 -8.72 12.29 -1.26
N SER A 606 -8.59 12.25 0.07
CA SER A 606 -7.32 11.95 0.73
C SER A 606 -6.81 10.53 0.43
N ILE A 607 -7.70 9.56 0.21
CA ILE A 607 -7.33 8.18 -0.13
C ILE A 607 -6.87 8.09 -1.58
N ALA A 608 -7.61 8.71 -2.50
CA ALA A 608 -7.26 8.71 -3.92
C ALA A 608 -5.88 9.35 -4.14
N MET A 609 -5.60 10.45 -3.44
CA MET A 609 -4.28 11.10 -3.46
C MET A 609 -3.18 10.30 -2.77
N TYR A 610 -3.51 9.49 -1.74
CA TYR A 610 -2.52 8.65 -1.08
C TYR A 610 -1.82 7.70 -2.07
N VAL A 611 -2.57 7.13 -3.04
CA VAL A 611 -2.00 6.25 -4.08
C VAL A 611 -0.94 6.98 -4.91
N VAL A 612 -1.21 8.25 -5.27
CA VAL A 612 -0.26 9.09 -6.00
C VAL A 612 0.97 9.39 -5.13
N PHE A 613 0.76 9.73 -3.86
CA PHE A 613 1.86 10.04 -2.95
C PHE A 613 2.76 8.83 -2.74
N ASP A 614 2.20 7.67 -2.43
CA ASP A 614 2.95 6.45 -2.17
C ASP A 614 3.81 6.03 -3.38
N MET A 615 3.21 6.06 -4.57
CA MET A 615 3.87 5.66 -5.81
C MET A 615 5.04 6.57 -6.23
N PHE A 616 4.93 7.89 -6.03
CA PHE A 616 5.89 8.85 -6.58
C PHE A 616 6.80 9.52 -5.53
N PHE A 617 6.40 9.56 -4.26
CA PHE A 617 7.12 10.32 -3.23
C PHE A 617 8.53 9.81 -2.99
N ASN A 618 8.73 8.49 -2.92
CA ASN A 618 10.06 7.91 -2.67
C ASN A 618 11.08 8.26 -3.78
N GLY A 619 10.63 8.20 -5.04
CA GLY A 619 11.44 8.58 -6.20
C GLY A 619 11.77 10.08 -6.21
N PHE A 620 10.79 10.92 -5.90
CA PHE A 620 10.96 12.37 -5.78
C PHE A 620 11.92 12.73 -4.63
N ARG A 621 11.67 12.22 -3.42
CA ARG A 621 12.47 12.50 -2.23
C ARG A 621 13.94 12.22 -2.46
N ARG A 622 14.27 11.05 -3.05
CA ARG A 622 15.67 10.68 -3.33
C ARG A 622 16.36 11.69 -4.24
N LYS A 623 15.72 12.09 -5.34
CA LYS A 623 16.29 13.07 -6.28
C LYS A 623 16.36 14.48 -5.68
N PHE A 624 15.31 14.88 -4.96
CA PHE A 624 15.22 16.21 -4.36
C PHE A 624 16.24 16.40 -3.24
N THR A 625 16.38 15.43 -2.33
CA THR A 625 17.39 15.48 -1.25
C THR A 625 18.82 15.42 -1.79
N ALA A 626 19.06 14.74 -2.92
CA ALA A 626 20.37 14.76 -3.57
C ALA A 626 20.73 16.13 -4.16
N ARG A 627 19.74 16.89 -4.66
CA ARG A 627 19.93 18.24 -5.21
C ARG A 627 19.95 19.32 -4.12
N PHE A 628 19.09 19.19 -3.11
CA PHE A 628 18.89 20.13 -2.01
C PHE A 628 19.05 19.44 -0.65
N PRO A 629 20.30 19.16 -0.22
CA PRO A 629 20.56 18.42 1.02
C PRO A 629 20.13 19.17 2.29
N ASN A 630 20.07 20.51 2.24
CA ASN A 630 19.77 21.36 3.40
C ASN A 630 18.27 21.62 3.63
N CYS A 631 17.38 21.09 2.79
CA CYS A 631 15.94 21.31 2.95
C CYS A 631 15.36 20.37 4.02
N PRO A 632 14.62 20.87 5.03
CA PRO A 632 14.01 20.01 6.04
C PRO A 632 13.01 19.04 5.41
N LYS A 633 13.06 17.77 5.84
CA LYS A 633 12.20 16.68 5.32
C LYS A 633 10.71 17.01 5.35
N PHE A 634 10.28 17.78 6.36
CA PHE A 634 8.91 18.24 6.50
C PHE A 634 8.44 19.10 5.32
N PHE A 635 9.25 20.07 4.87
CA PHE A 635 8.89 20.95 3.75
C PHE A 635 8.83 20.17 2.43
N VAL A 636 9.72 19.19 2.23
CA VAL A 636 9.71 18.34 1.03
C VAL A 636 8.44 17.51 0.95
N ASP A 637 8.00 16.90 2.07
CA ASP A 637 6.74 16.13 2.11
C ASP A 637 5.50 17.01 1.90
N LYS A 638 5.35 18.10 2.66
CA LYS A 638 4.18 18.97 2.56
C LYS A 638 4.11 19.70 1.22
N GLY A 639 5.25 20.17 0.71
CA GLY A 639 5.34 20.80 -0.60
C GLY A 639 4.94 19.87 -1.74
N PHE A 640 5.37 18.60 -1.69
CA PHE A 640 4.99 17.60 -2.70
C PHE A 640 3.48 17.34 -2.71
N ARG A 641 2.86 17.22 -1.53
CA ARG A 641 1.40 17.03 -1.41
C ARG A 641 0.63 18.24 -1.90
N PHE A 642 1.04 19.43 -1.48
CA PHE A 642 0.45 20.68 -1.91
C PHE A 642 0.45 20.81 -3.44
N PHE A 643 1.58 20.51 -4.08
CA PHE A 643 1.73 20.58 -5.53
C PHE A 643 0.68 19.72 -6.26
N TRP A 644 0.53 18.45 -5.90
CA TRP A 644 -0.41 17.56 -6.59
C TRP A 644 -1.87 17.89 -6.33
N VAL A 645 -2.22 18.33 -5.12
CA VAL A 645 -3.58 18.83 -4.82
C VAL A 645 -3.90 20.09 -5.63
N MET A 646 -2.91 20.97 -5.87
CA MET A 646 -3.09 22.12 -6.74
C MET A 646 -3.26 21.74 -8.21
N VAL A 647 -2.55 20.70 -8.68
CA VAL A 647 -2.72 20.18 -10.05
C VAL A 647 -4.15 19.69 -10.28
N THR A 648 -4.75 18.97 -9.33
CA THR A 648 -6.13 18.48 -9.48
C THR A 648 -7.17 19.60 -9.39
N TYR A 649 -6.94 20.60 -8.56
CA TYR A 649 -7.75 21.81 -8.57
C TYR A 649 -7.68 22.56 -9.91
N LEU A 650 -6.47 22.73 -10.46
CA LEU A 650 -6.31 23.39 -11.76
C LEU A 650 -7.05 22.62 -12.86
N MET A 651 -6.97 21.29 -12.87
CA MET A 651 -7.73 20.44 -13.79
C MET A 651 -9.24 20.62 -13.64
N ALA A 652 -9.76 20.71 -12.41
CA ALA A 652 -11.18 20.96 -12.15
C ALA A 652 -11.63 22.35 -12.65
N VAL A 653 -10.82 23.39 -12.47
CA VAL A 653 -11.13 24.76 -12.93
C VAL A 653 -11.06 24.88 -14.45
N LEU A 654 -10.13 24.17 -15.11
CA LEU A 654 -9.99 24.20 -16.57
C LEU A 654 -11.19 23.56 -17.29
N ILE A 655 -11.79 22.52 -16.72
CA ILE A 655 -12.95 21.82 -17.28
C ILE A 655 -14.04 21.69 -16.20
N PRO A 656 -14.78 22.77 -15.88
CA PRO A 656 -15.75 22.77 -14.78
C PRO A 656 -17.11 22.20 -15.23
N LYS A 657 -17.08 20.97 -15.77
CA LYS A 657 -18.24 20.21 -16.23
C LYS A 657 -18.05 18.74 -15.92
N LEU A 658 -18.85 18.23 -14.98
CA LEU A 658 -18.81 16.83 -14.55
C LEU A 658 -19.08 15.87 -15.70
N GLU A 659 -20.06 16.18 -16.54
CA GLU A 659 -20.52 15.36 -17.65
C GLU A 659 -19.49 15.22 -18.79
N ILE A 660 -18.44 16.05 -18.80
CA ILE A 660 -17.32 15.96 -19.74
C ILE A 660 -16.10 15.33 -19.05
N MET A 661 -15.83 15.72 -17.79
CA MET A 661 -14.65 15.25 -17.06
C MET A 661 -14.70 13.74 -16.76
N ILE A 662 -15.85 13.22 -16.32
CA ILE A 662 -16.04 11.80 -15.99
C ILE A 662 -15.76 10.90 -17.21
N PRO A 663 -16.44 11.05 -18.37
CA PRO A 663 -16.18 10.20 -19.52
C PRO A 663 -14.77 10.40 -20.10
N LEU A 664 -14.18 11.60 -20.03
CA LEU A 664 -12.81 11.82 -20.48
C LEU A 664 -11.81 10.96 -19.71
N VAL A 665 -11.90 10.94 -18.38
CA VAL A 665 -11.00 10.14 -17.51
C VAL A 665 -11.22 8.64 -17.71
N GLY A 666 -12.49 8.20 -17.77
CA GLY A 666 -12.86 6.80 -17.94
C GLY A 666 -12.48 6.22 -19.30
N VAL A 667 -12.74 6.95 -20.39
CA VAL A 667 -12.39 6.52 -21.76
C VAL A 667 -10.89 6.46 -21.98
N THR A 668 -10.11 7.39 -21.40
CA THR A 668 -8.66 7.45 -21.65
C THR A 668 -7.92 6.49 -20.72
N SER A 669 -7.52 6.99 -19.56
CA SER A 669 -6.69 6.27 -18.60
C SER A 669 -7.40 5.08 -17.95
N GLY A 670 -8.71 5.17 -17.69
CA GLY A 670 -9.49 4.04 -17.15
C GLY A 670 -9.53 2.85 -18.10
N THR A 671 -9.81 3.09 -19.38
CA THR A 671 -9.88 2.03 -20.41
C THR A 671 -8.51 1.40 -20.69
N LEU A 672 -7.43 2.19 -20.66
CA LEU A 672 -6.06 1.65 -20.76
C LEU A 672 -5.76 0.66 -19.62
N CYS A 673 -6.05 1.05 -18.39
CA CYS A 673 -5.81 0.24 -17.20
C CYS A 673 -6.70 -1.01 -17.11
N ALA A 674 -7.94 -0.92 -17.62
CA ALA A 674 -8.91 -2.02 -17.53
C ALA A 674 -8.84 -3.00 -18.71
N LEU A 675 -8.74 -2.50 -19.95
CA LEU A 675 -8.96 -3.32 -21.16
C LEU A 675 -7.72 -3.48 -22.04
N VAL A 676 -6.71 -2.61 -21.92
CA VAL A 676 -5.54 -2.66 -22.80
C VAL A 676 -4.35 -3.31 -22.10
N TYR A 677 -3.96 -2.81 -20.93
CA TYR A 677 -2.80 -3.33 -20.21
C TYR A 677 -2.95 -4.79 -19.76
N PRO A 678 -4.07 -5.22 -19.15
CA PRO A 678 -4.16 -6.58 -18.62
C PRO A 678 -4.05 -7.68 -19.70
N PRO A 679 -4.74 -7.62 -20.85
CA PRO A 679 -4.59 -8.63 -21.89
C PRO A 679 -3.17 -8.66 -22.50
N ILE A 680 -2.52 -7.49 -22.63
CA ILE A 680 -1.13 -7.41 -23.09
C ILE A 680 -0.21 -8.13 -22.10
N PHE A 681 -0.37 -7.86 -20.81
CA PHE A 681 0.46 -8.48 -19.77
C PHE A 681 0.22 -9.98 -19.66
N GLU A 682 -1.02 -10.46 -19.80
CA GLU A 682 -1.31 -11.89 -19.81
C GLU A 682 -0.62 -12.60 -20.98
N MET A 683 -0.74 -12.04 -22.20
CA MET A 683 -0.10 -12.62 -23.39
C MET A 683 1.42 -12.71 -23.24
N ILE A 684 2.06 -11.69 -22.67
CA ILE A 684 3.51 -11.68 -22.47
C ILE A 684 3.92 -12.68 -21.38
N THR A 685 3.20 -12.69 -20.25
CA THR A 685 3.54 -13.48 -19.07
C THR A 685 3.40 -14.99 -19.33
N PHE A 686 2.30 -15.40 -19.95
CA PHE A 686 2.00 -16.83 -20.16
C PHE A 686 2.44 -17.36 -21.52
N TRP A 687 3.16 -16.57 -22.33
CA TRP A 687 3.58 -16.96 -23.67
C TRP A 687 4.33 -18.30 -23.72
N THR A 688 5.29 -18.49 -22.80
CA THR A 688 6.09 -19.71 -22.69
C THR A 688 5.23 -20.89 -22.26
N ASP A 689 4.34 -20.68 -21.30
CA ASP A 689 3.49 -21.72 -20.72
C ASP A 689 2.46 -22.21 -21.75
N TRP A 690 1.87 -21.29 -22.51
CA TRP A 690 0.93 -21.61 -23.58
C TRP A 690 1.55 -22.39 -24.74
N LYS A 691 2.87 -22.27 -24.95
CA LYS A 691 3.56 -23.11 -25.95
C LYS A 691 3.70 -24.57 -25.50
N GLY A 692 3.81 -24.82 -24.21
CA GLY A 692 3.98 -26.18 -23.66
C GLY A 692 2.66 -26.87 -23.27
N LEU A 693 1.67 -26.11 -22.76
CA LEU A 693 0.48 -26.67 -22.11
C LEU A 693 -0.79 -26.69 -22.98
N LEU A 694 -0.89 -25.83 -24.00
CA LEU A 694 -2.12 -25.64 -24.78
C LEU A 694 -1.96 -26.13 -26.22
N THR A 695 -3.05 -26.64 -26.79
CA THR A 695 -3.09 -26.95 -28.23
C THR A 695 -3.02 -25.66 -29.06
N TYR A 696 -2.60 -25.78 -30.32
CA TYR A 696 -2.51 -24.64 -31.23
C TYR A 696 -3.84 -23.86 -31.34
N ARG A 697 -4.96 -24.57 -31.42
CA ARG A 697 -6.31 -23.97 -31.53
C ARG A 697 -6.68 -23.17 -30.28
N GLU A 698 -6.45 -23.73 -29.10
CA GLU A 698 -6.77 -23.05 -27.83
C GLU A 698 -5.89 -21.82 -27.62
N ARG A 699 -4.60 -21.92 -27.97
CA ARG A 699 -3.67 -20.78 -27.91
C ARG A 699 -4.10 -19.65 -28.84
N MET A 700 -4.45 -19.96 -30.09
CA MET A 700 -4.94 -18.96 -31.04
C MET A 700 -6.25 -18.35 -30.60
N CYS A 701 -7.16 -19.14 -30.01
CA CYS A 701 -8.42 -18.63 -29.46
C CYS A 701 -8.19 -17.61 -28.32
N LYS A 702 -7.30 -17.91 -27.36
CA LYS A 702 -6.96 -16.98 -26.28
C LYS A 702 -6.32 -15.70 -26.77
N ILE A 703 -5.38 -15.80 -27.72
CA ILE A 703 -4.74 -14.63 -28.32
C ILE A 703 -5.77 -13.80 -29.09
N ALA A 704 -6.64 -14.44 -29.88
CA ALA A 704 -7.70 -13.75 -30.59
C ALA A 704 -8.66 -13.02 -29.65
N LEU A 705 -9.02 -13.64 -28.53
CA LEU A 705 -9.84 -13.00 -27.49
C LEU A 705 -9.13 -11.77 -26.88
N ASN A 706 -7.86 -11.90 -26.49
CA ASN A 706 -7.09 -10.79 -25.94
C ASN A 706 -6.91 -9.65 -26.95
N CYS A 707 -6.62 -9.98 -28.22
CA CYS A 707 -6.57 -9.00 -29.30
C CYS A 707 -7.93 -8.32 -29.52
N PHE A 708 -9.04 -9.06 -29.44
CA PHE A 708 -10.38 -8.50 -29.55
C PHE A 708 -10.67 -7.50 -28.43
N VAL A 709 -10.37 -7.84 -27.17
CA VAL A 709 -10.54 -6.93 -26.02
C VAL A 709 -9.69 -5.66 -26.18
N ILE A 710 -8.44 -5.80 -26.62
CA ILE A 710 -7.54 -4.66 -26.90
C ILE A 710 -8.12 -3.77 -28.00
N CYS A 711 -8.61 -4.35 -29.09
CA CYS A 711 -9.24 -3.60 -30.18
C CYS A 711 -10.49 -2.83 -29.71
N VAL A 712 -11.34 -3.45 -28.89
CA VAL A 712 -12.49 -2.79 -28.26
C VAL A 712 -12.02 -1.62 -27.38
N GLY A 713 -10.95 -1.80 -26.60
CA GLY A 713 -10.35 -0.75 -25.78
C GLY A 713 -9.86 0.45 -26.61
N PHE A 714 -9.09 0.22 -27.67
CA PHE A 714 -8.63 1.29 -28.56
C PHE A 714 -9.77 1.98 -29.31
N PHE A 715 -10.78 1.22 -29.72
CA PHE A 715 -11.99 1.78 -30.33
C PHE A 715 -12.72 2.71 -29.35
N ALA A 716 -12.91 2.28 -28.10
CA ALA A 716 -13.52 3.10 -27.05
C ALA A 716 -12.72 4.38 -26.81
N ILE A 717 -11.39 4.30 -26.74
CA ILE A 717 -10.49 5.46 -26.60
C ILE A 717 -10.68 6.44 -27.77
N GLY A 718 -10.59 5.96 -29.01
CA GLY A 718 -10.69 6.81 -30.21
C GLY A 718 -12.06 7.47 -30.33
N ALA A 719 -13.13 6.68 -30.21
CA ALA A 719 -14.50 7.17 -30.32
C ALA A 719 -14.85 8.15 -29.18
N GLY A 720 -14.39 7.86 -27.95
CA GLY A 720 -14.71 8.72 -26.81
C GLY A 720 -13.85 9.97 -26.73
N LEU A 721 -12.60 9.97 -27.21
CA LEU A 721 -11.84 11.20 -27.41
C LEU A 721 -12.51 12.12 -28.44
N TYR A 722 -13.03 11.55 -29.53
CA TYR A 722 -13.81 12.29 -30.52
C TYR A 722 -15.09 12.89 -29.91
N ALA A 723 -15.87 12.07 -29.19
CA ALA A 723 -17.10 12.50 -28.52
C ALA A 723 -16.86 13.63 -27.50
N ASN A 724 -15.84 13.47 -26.64
CA ASN A 724 -15.46 14.49 -25.66
C ASN A 724 -14.93 15.76 -26.34
N GLY A 725 -14.10 15.63 -27.38
CA GLY A 725 -13.60 16.76 -28.14
C GLY A 725 -14.72 17.60 -28.76
N LEU A 726 -15.74 16.94 -29.33
CA LEU A 726 -16.93 17.60 -29.85
C LEU A 726 -17.73 18.31 -28.75
N ALA A 727 -17.94 17.66 -27.61
CA ALA A 727 -18.66 18.24 -26.47
C ALA A 727 -17.94 19.49 -25.92
N ILE A 728 -16.61 19.43 -25.81
CA ILE A 728 -15.77 20.55 -25.41
C ILE A 728 -15.88 21.70 -26.43
N TYR A 729 -15.75 21.39 -27.73
CA TYR A 729 -15.85 22.40 -28.79
C TYR A 729 -17.21 23.11 -28.79
N GLN A 730 -18.30 22.37 -28.63
CA GLN A 730 -19.66 22.93 -28.54
C GLN A 730 -19.83 23.79 -27.28
N SER A 731 -19.24 23.37 -26.15
CA SER A 731 -19.24 24.15 -24.91
C SER A 731 -18.55 25.50 -25.07
N PHE A 732 -17.38 25.54 -25.73
CA PHE A 732 -16.66 26.79 -25.99
C PHE A 732 -17.32 27.68 -27.05
N SER A 733 -17.91 27.07 -28.08
CA SER A 733 -18.60 27.82 -29.15
C SER A 733 -19.85 28.56 -28.66
N ARG A 734 -20.58 27.98 -27.70
CA ARG A 734 -21.73 28.65 -27.04
C ARG A 734 -21.32 29.88 -26.23
N HIS A 735 -20.14 29.88 -25.61
CA HIS A 735 -19.62 31.07 -24.92
C HIS A 735 -19.27 32.21 -25.89
N LYS A 736 -18.77 31.91 -27.10
CA LYS A 736 -18.52 32.93 -28.14
C LYS A 736 -19.81 33.49 -28.74
N GLY A 737 -20.83 32.66 -28.95
CA GLY A 737 -22.15 33.10 -29.44
C GLY A 737 -22.87 34.05 -28.46
N ARG A 738 -22.76 33.80 -27.15
CA ARG A 738 -23.36 34.65 -26.11
C ARG A 738 -22.68 36.02 -25.99
N ARG A 739 -21.37 36.12 -26.27
CA ARG A 739 -20.65 37.42 -26.34
C ARG A 739 -21.01 38.23 -27.59
N ARG A 740 -21.26 37.59 -28.74
CA ARG A 740 -21.71 38.28 -29.97
C ARG A 740 -23.15 38.78 -29.89
N SER A 741 -24.05 38.02 -29.23
CA SER A 741 -25.44 38.45 -29.05
C SER A 741 -25.60 39.65 -28.09
N CYS A 742 -24.62 39.93 -27.23
CA CYS A 742 -24.61 41.15 -26.39
C CYS A 742 -23.92 42.36 -27.04
N SER A 743 -23.27 42.19 -28.21
CA SER A 743 -22.64 43.30 -28.96
C SER A 743 -23.47 43.79 -30.16
N GLU A 744 -24.58 43.12 -30.49
CA GLU A 744 -25.40 43.41 -31.69
C GLU A 744 -26.85 43.84 -31.39
N THR A 745 -27.18 44.23 -30.15
CA THR A 745 -28.47 44.89 -29.86
C THR A 745 -28.26 46.40 -29.70
N GLY A 746 -27.95 47.03 -30.82
CA GLY A 746 -27.72 48.47 -30.94
C GLY A 746 -28.19 49.10 -32.25
N THR A 747 -29.09 48.48 -33.03
CA THR A 747 -29.87 49.17 -34.07
C THR A 747 -31.00 48.26 -34.56
N ALA A 748 -32.21 48.82 -34.62
CA ALA A 748 -33.45 48.15 -35.00
C ALA A 748 -33.49 47.70 -36.47
N SER A 749 -34.14 46.57 -36.73
CA SER A 749 -35.09 46.46 -37.85
C SER A 749 -36.16 45.41 -37.56
N LEU A 750 -37.41 45.79 -37.84
CA LEU A 750 -38.64 45.04 -37.67
C LEU A 750 -38.70 43.84 -38.62
N VAL A 751 -39.04 42.64 -38.12
CA VAL A 751 -40.05 41.75 -38.73
C VAL A 751 -40.70 40.92 -37.61
N SER A 752 -42.02 40.91 -37.67
CA SER A 752 -43.03 40.21 -36.86
C SER A 752 -42.77 38.73 -36.56
N ASP A 753 -43.00 38.28 -35.32
CA ASP A 753 -44.26 37.57 -35.02
C ASP A 753 -44.50 37.34 -33.52
N ASN A 754 -45.79 37.27 -33.21
CA ASN A 754 -46.46 37.51 -31.95
C ASN A 754 -46.52 36.33 -30.97
N LEU A 755 -46.88 36.69 -29.73
CA LEU A 755 -47.60 35.95 -28.67
C LEU A 755 -46.73 35.07 -27.73
N LEU A 756 -46.83 35.12 -26.39
CA LEU A 756 -47.65 35.85 -25.40
C LEU A 756 -47.03 35.56 -24.01
N HIS A 757 -47.02 36.58 -23.13
CA HIS A 757 -47.01 36.56 -21.64
C HIS A 757 -45.88 35.81 -20.89
N THR A 758 -45.25 36.35 -19.85
CA THR A 758 -45.69 37.35 -18.85
C THR A 758 -44.49 38.06 -18.21
N LYS A 759 -44.59 39.39 -18.07
CA LYS A 759 -43.67 40.26 -17.31
C LYS A 759 -43.86 40.09 -15.80
N SER A 760 -42.80 40.30 -15.02
CA SER A 760 -42.87 40.99 -13.71
C SER A 760 -41.50 41.52 -13.26
N TYR A 761 -41.42 42.86 -13.20
CA TYR A 761 -40.68 43.74 -12.28
C TYR A 761 -39.20 43.52 -11.93
N CYS A 762 -38.34 44.49 -12.32
CA CYS A 762 -37.84 45.51 -11.38
C CYS A 762 -37.03 46.61 -12.12
N GLN A 763 -37.50 47.86 -12.00
CA GLN A 763 -36.74 49.09 -12.23
C GLN A 763 -36.03 49.49 -10.93
N VAL A 764 -34.73 49.85 -10.96
CA VAL A 764 -34.15 50.96 -10.16
C VAL A 764 -32.92 51.53 -10.90
N ASN A 765 -32.77 52.84 -10.79
CA ASN A 765 -31.95 53.82 -11.54
C ASN A 765 -30.43 53.88 -11.24
N HIS A 766 -29.66 54.19 -12.30
CA HIS A 766 -28.47 55.08 -12.47
C HIS A 766 -27.20 54.97 -11.57
N PRO A 767 -26.01 55.52 -11.99
CA PRO A 767 -25.60 56.05 -13.29
C PRO A 767 -24.30 55.42 -13.87
N PHE A 768 -24.09 55.70 -15.16
CA PHE A 768 -22.88 55.46 -15.95
C PHE A 768 -21.66 56.20 -15.39
N GLU A 769 -20.52 55.51 -15.33
CA GLU A 769 -19.19 56.13 -15.32
C GLU A 769 -18.37 55.54 -16.48
N ARG A 770 -17.90 56.42 -17.37
CA ARG A 770 -17.07 56.12 -18.55
C ARG A 770 -15.63 55.88 -18.14
N ILE A 771 -15.02 54.80 -18.61
CA ILE A 771 -13.55 54.64 -18.70
C ILE A 771 -13.25 53.97 -20.07
N PRO A 772 -12.18 54.37 -20.79
CA PRO A 772 -12.09 54.31 -22.26
C PRO A 772 -11.79 52.93 -22.85
N ASP A 773 -12.17 52.79 -24.12
CA ASP A 773 -11.73 51.75 -25.04
C ASP A 773 -10.21 51.86 -25.27
N ASP A 774 -9.44 50.94 -24.72
CA ASP A 774 -8.14 50.50 -25.23
C ASP A 774 -8.02 48.98 -25.00
N ASP A 775 -7.27 48.32 -25.88
CA ASP A 775 -6.94 46.88 -25.91
C ASP A 775 -7.74 45.96 -26.84
N LEU A 776 -7.68 46.30 -28.13
CA LEU A 776 -7.76 45.36 -29.25
C LEU A 776 -6.45 44.54 -29.41
N GLU A 777 -5.97 43.86 -28.35
CA GLU A 777 -4.84 42.90 -28.44
C GLU A 777 -4.98 41.73 -27.45
N THR A 778 -6.05 40.92 -27.54
CA THR A 778 -6.17 39.68 -26.71
C THR A 778 -6.64 38.45 -27.47
N GLN A 779 -6.44 38.38 -28.80
CA GLN A 779 -6.83 37.20 -29.59
C GLN A 779 -5.75 36.12 -29.76
N ASP A 780 -4.53 36.29 -29.25
CA ASP A 780 -3.42 35.37 -29.54
C ASP A 780 -2.87 34.54 -28.35
N VAL A 781 -3.51 34.62 -27.17
CA VAL A 781 -2.96 34.03 -25.91
C VAL A 781 -3.49 32.61 -25.60
N VAL A 782 -4.56 32.13 -26.24
CA VAL A 782 -5.24 30.88 -25.83
C VAL A 782 -4.92 29.67 -26.72
N THR A 783 -4.49 29.89 -27.96
CA THR A 783 -4.15 28.80 -28.92
C THR A 783 -2.69 28.36 -28.84
N ARG A 784 -1.78 29.26 -28.43
CA ARG A 784 -0.35 28.94 -28.29
C ARG A 784 -0.03 27.98 -27.14
N PRO A 785 -0.67 28.00 -25.95
CA PRO A 785 -0.36 27.04 -24.89
C PRO A 785 -0.81 25.62 -25.21
N LEU A 786 -1.99 25.44 -25.83
CA LEU A 786 -2.53 24.13 -26.22
C LEU A 786 -1.76 23.52 -27.41
N MET A 787 -1.37 24.33 -28.40
CA MET A 787 -0.50 23.87 -29.48
C MET A 787 0.98 23.72 -29.07
N ALA A 788 1.48 24.46 -28.08
CA ALA A 788 2.80 24.24 -27.49
C ALA A 788 2.82 23.00 -26.60
N PHE A 789 1.73 22.74 -25.86
CA PHE A 789 1.51 21.51 -25.11
C PHE A 789 1.45 20.30 -26.05
N TRP A 790 0.78 20.43 -27.21
CA TRP A 790 0.69 19.36 -28.21
C TRP A 790 1.96 19.22 -29.08
N LYS A 791 2.64 20.31 -29.47
CA LYS A 791 3.96 20.25 -30.16
C LYS A 791 5.06 19.73 -29.23
N GLY A 792 4.96 19.95 -27.92
CA GLY A 792 5.85 19.40 -26.90
C GLY A 792 5.79 17.88 -26.80
N THR A 793 4.68 17.23 -27.22
CA THR A 793 4.53 15.75 -27.17
C THR A 793 5.53 14.99 -28.06
N LYS A 794 6.12 15.64 -29.07
CA LYS A 794 7.17 15.03 -29.92
C LYS A 794 8.56 14.97 -29.25
N GLN A 795 8.72 15.61 -28.09
CA GLN A 795 9.98 15.69 -27.33
C GLN A 795 9.87 15.03 -25.93
N PHE A 796 8.84 14.20 -25.70
CA PHE A 796 8.66 13.43 -24.45
C PHE A 796 9.56 12.18 -24.35
N GLY A 797 10.82 12.33 -24.74
CA GLY A 797 11.86 11.32 -24.62
C GLY A 797 12.94 11.81 -23.66
N ASN A 798 12.95 11.23 -22.46
CA ASN A 798 13.85 11.49 -21.33
C ASN A 798 13.53 12.77 -20.52
N ASN A 799 13.11 12.55 -19.26
CA ASN A 799 13.06 13.50 -18.14
C ASN A 799 11.88 14.48 -18.03
N ALA A 800 10.70 13.95 -17.69
CA ALA A 800 9.59 14.73 -17.09
C ALA A 800 10.00 15.48 -15.79
N PHE A 801 11.10 15.05 -15.15
CA PHE A 801 11.66 15.66 -13.95
C PHE A 801 12.45 16.96 -14.24
N ASP A 802 13.11 17.08 -15.39
CA ASP A 802 13.90 18.28 -15.72
C ASP A 802 12.98 19.44 -16.05
N TRP A 803 11.83 19.16 -16.66
CA TRP A 803 10.77 20.15 -16.88
C TRP A 803 10.18 20.71 -15.56
N MET A 804 9.99 19.86 -14.55
CA MET A 804 9.51 20.28 -13.22
C MET A 804 10.53 21.16 -12.48
N ILE A 805 11.83 20.88 -12.64
CA ILE A 805 12.91 21.67 -12.05
C ILE A 805 13.08 23.01 -12.78
N SER A 806 13.06 23.04 -14.12
CA SER A 806 13.11 24.30 -14.88
C SER A 806 11.91 25.22 -14.63
N THR A 807 10.73 24.65 -14.32
CA THR A 807 9.54 25.45 -13.97
C THR A 807 9.69 26.12 -12.59
N ILE A 808 10.49 25.56 -11.69
CA ILE A 808 10.83 26.14 -10.38
C ILE A 808 11.95 27.20 -10.54
N GLU A 809 12.92 26.97 -11.42
CA GLU A 809 14.00 27.93 -11.72
C GLU A 809 13.47 29.23 -12.35
N LEU A 810 12.38 29.16 -13.15
CA LEU A 810 11.74 30.33 -13.77
C LEU A 810 11.00 31.27 -12.79
N LYS A 811 10.88 30.94 -11.50
CA LYS A 811 10.23 31.79 -10.48
C LYS A 811 11.16 32.34 -9.40
N GLN A 812 12.48 32.14 -9.51
CA GLN A 812 13.44 32.62 -8.50
C GLN A 812 13.88 34.08 -8.66
N GLU A 813 13.37 34.84 -9.64
CA GLU A 813 13.71 36.26 -9.81
C GLU A 813 12.67 37.27 -9.29
N ILE A 814 11.59 36.84 -8.63
CA ILE A 814 10.58 37.79 -8.10
C ILE A 814 10.39 37.63 -6.57
N SER A 815 11.05 38.55 -5.86
CA SER A 815 10.67 39.10 -4.55
C SER A 815 10.78 38.21 -3.30
N PHE A 816 12.01 38.10 -2.79
CA PHE A 816 12.28 37.98 -1.35
C PHE A 816 12.35 39.40 -0.75
N GLN A 817 11.25 39.95 -0.25
CA GLN A 817 11.31 41.05 0.72
C GLN A 817 10.00 41.22 1.51
N LYS A 818 10.16 41.20 2.84
CA LYS A 818 9.25 41.68 3.91
C LYS A 818 7.95 40.88 4.17
N PHE A 819 8.00 40.03 5.21
CA PHE A 819 6.91 39.94 6.19
C PHE A 819 7.50 39.58 7.57
N VAL A 820 7.63 40.60 8.42
CA VAL A 820 7.91 40.48 9.86
C VAL A 820 6.57 40.64 10.58
N TYR A 821 5.95 39.55 11.06
CA TYR A 821 4.81 39.60 11.99
C TYR A 821 4.51 38.22 12.64
N VAL A 822 5.53 37.49 13.12
CA VAL A 822 5.34 36.16 13.77
C VAL A 822 5.75 36.12 15.24
N ASP A 823 6.51 37.11 15.74
CA ASP A 823 6.99 37.07 17.13
C ASP A 823 5.98 37.51 18.20
N GLN A 824 4.83 38.11 17.82
CA GLN A 824 3.81 38.52 18.79
C GLN A 824 2.80 37.41 19.16
N ILE A 825 2.65 36.36 18.33
CA ILE A 825 1.69 35.26 18.59
C ILE A 825 2.30 34.16 19.48
N ARG A 826 3.62 34.00 19.44
CA ARG A 826 4.34 33.00 20.27
C ARG A 826 4.30 33.31 21.77
N SER A 827 4.19 34.58 22.15
CA SER A 827 4.12 34.99 23.57
C SER A 827 2.77 34.67 24.23
N TRP A 828 1.69 34.50 23.46
CA TRP A 828 0.35 34.30 24.00
C TRP A 828 0.04 32.81 24.23
N CYS A 829 0.41 31.92 23.29
CA CYS A 829 0.16 30.48 23.44
C CYS A 829 0.95 29.79 24.57
N VAL A 830 2.08 30.35 25.01
CA VAL A 830 2.93 29.72 26.04
C VAL A 830 2.40 29.96 27.46
N GLN A 831 1.61 31.02 27.70
CA GLN A 831 1.08 31.28 29.06
C GLN A 831 -0.21 30.52 29.38
N GLU A 832 -0.97 30.05 28.39
CA GLU A 832 -2.29 29.46 28.61
C GLU A 832 -2.30 27.92 28.66
N GLN A 833 -1.26 27.27 28.14
CA GLN A 833 -1.12 25.80 28.21
C GLN A 833 -0.68 25.26 29.57
N LEU A 834 -0.24 26.11 30.50
CA LEU A 834 0.24 25.67 31.82
C LEU A 834 -0.86 25.62 32.90
N LYS A 835 -2.09 26.08 32.64
CA LYS A 835 -3.12 26.22 33.69
C LYS A 835 -4.25 25.19 33.72
N ASN A 836 -4.51 24.39 32.69
CA ASN A 836 -5.65 23.46 32.71
C ASN A 836 -5.31 22.07 32.12
N GLY A 837 -4.55 21.29 32.88
CA GLY A 837 -4.41 19.85 32.66
C GLY A 837 -5.69 19.10 33.04
N LYS A 838 -6.60 18.91 32.08
CA LYS A 838 -7.73 17.94 32.13
C LYS A 838 -8.37 17.83 30.74
N LEU A 839 -7.79 17.04 29.84
CA LEU A 839 -8.42 16.72 28.55
C LEU A 839 -8.15 15.28 28.10
N ILE A 840 -8.36 14.29 28.99
CA ILE A 840 -8.29 12.86 28.63
C ILE A 840 -9.51 12.04 29.15
N PHE A 841 -10.50 12.68 29.80
CA PHE A 841 -11.65 11.95 30.39
C PHE A 841 -13.01 12.12 29.66
N LEU A 842 -13.04 12.77 28.50
CA LEU A 842 -14.30 13.08 27.80
C LEU A 842 -14.76 11.99 26.80
N GLU A 843 -13.85 11.18 26.25
CA GLU A 843 -14.18 10.20 25.21
C GLU A 843 -14.91 8.94 25.74
N LEU A 844 -14.69 8.57 27.00
CA LEU A 844 -15.34 7.39 27.61
C LEU A 844 -16.72 7.70 28.23
N LEU A 845 -17.00 8.96 28.59
CA LEU A 845 -18.30 9.35 29.17
C LEU A 845 -19.39 9.54 28.11
N ILE A 846 -19.01 9.94 26.89
CA ILE A 846 -19.96 10.15 25.79
C ILE A 846 -20.51 8.81 25.28
N PHE A 847 -19.69 7.75 25.26
CA PHE A 847 -20.12 6.43 24.79
C PHE A 847 -21.10 5.73 25.77
N LYS A 848 -20.91 5.87 27.09
CA LYS A 848 -21.85 5.32 28.09
C LYS A 848 -23.18 6.07 28.14
N LYS A 849 -23.21 7.37 27.84
CA LYS A 849 -24.45 8.17 27.84
C LYS A 849 -25.27 7.97 26.57
N PHE A 850 -24.63 7.64 25.44
CA PHE A 850 -25.33 7.36 24.18
C PHE A 850 -26.03 5.99 24.17
N GLN A 851 -25.49 4.99 24.88
CA GLN A 851 -26.12 3.67 24.99
C GLN A 851 -27.38 3.67 25.88
N SER A 852 -27.46 4.60 26.84
CA SER A 852 -28.63 4.77 27.72
C SER A 852 -29.81 5.50 27.07
N LEU A 853 -29.61 6.16 25.92
CA LEU A 853 -30.63 6.98 25.24
C LEU A 853 -31.36 6.24 24.09
N MET A 854 -30.92 5.03 23.72
CA MET A 854 -31.51 4.22 22.64
C MET A 854 -32.55 3.18 23.12
N PHE A 855 -32.82 3.10 24.43
CA PHE A 855 -33.91 2.30 25.00
C PHE A 855 -34.66 3.11 26.06
N THR A 856 -35.48 4.07 25.64
CA THR A 856 -36.65 4.52 26.41
C THR A 856 -37.60 5.32 25.52
N LYS A 857 -38.80 4.74 25.34
CA LYS A 857 -40.02 5.20 24.62
C LYS A 857 -39.94 5.39 23.11
#